data_AF-A0AAN7KI01-F1
#
_entry.id   AF-A0AAN7KI01-F1
#
_cell.length_a   1.000
_cell.length_b   1.000
_cell.length_c   1.000
_cell.angle_alpha   90.00
_cell.angle_beta   90.00
_cell.angle_gamma   90.00
#
_symmetry.space_group_name_H-M   'P 1'
#
loop_
_entity.id
_entity.type
_entity.pdbx_description
1 polymer ?
#
loop_
_entity_poly.entity_id
_entity_poly.type
_entity_poly.pdbx_seq_one_letter_code
_entity_poly.pdbx_strand_id
1 'polypeptide(L)'
;MNPDKCTHKTNETLVAAHELAMSAGHAQITPLHLAIALLSDQSGIFCQAIKGIGGEEAAKSVERVFNQARKKLPSQSPPPDEIPASTSLVKAIRRAQAAQKKRGDTHLAVDQLILGMLEDSQIGDLLKEAGVAANRVKSEIEKLRGKDGKKVDSASEPSVPDTISILRGLKERYEGHHGVRIQDRALVVAAQLSSRYITGRHLPDKAIDLVDEACANVRVQLDSQPEEIDNLERKRIQLEIELHALEKEKDKASKARLVEVQKELDDLRDRLQPLMMKYKKEKERIDEIRRLKQKREELLVALQEAERRYDLARAADLRYGVIQEVESTIAQLEGSTDENLMLTETVGPEHIAEVVSRWTGIPVTRLGQNEKDKLIGLGERLHQRVVGQDQAVSSVAEAVLRSRAGLGRPQQPTGSFLFLGPTGVGKTELAKALAEQLFDDENLLVRIDMSEYMEQHSVSRLIGAPPGYVGHEEGGQLTEAVRRRPYSVVLFDEVEKAHIAVFNTLLQVLDDGRLTDGQGRTVNFTNAVIIMTSNLGAEHLLSGLQGKCTMQVARDRVMQEVRRHFRPELLNRLDDIVVFDPLSHDQLRKVARLQMKDVASRLADRGVALAVTDAALDHVLAESYDPVYGARPIRRWLEKKVVTELSKMLIRGEIDENSTVSIDAAPSGDTLAYRVEGNGGFVNATTGQKSEILIQLPNRPRSDAAQAVKKMRIEEMDDDDEEMSPSRRAFLLRSMNTSQRSPAGMIICSKPHVTVTASTQPVQAETMDRFDNTSPTKEVLDLWRGADAVCFDVDSTVCMDEGIDELADFCGARKAVAEWTARAMGGSVPFEEALAARLSLFSPTLPQVQDFLEKKTPRISPGIDELITKLKANKTDVYLISGGFRQMINPVAATLGIPRENIFANQLLFGSSGEFLGFDTNEPTSRSGGKATAVEQIRKARGYKKLVMIGDGATDLEARGLGGADIFICYAGVQLRDGVATKADWLVFDFNDLVRSLE
;
A
#
# COMPACT_ATOMS: atom_id res chain seq x y z
N MET A 1 -23.26 -37.20 -9.67
CA MET A 1 -24.34 -36.47 -8.96
C MET A 1 -24.77 -35.33 -9.86
N ASN A 2 -26.06 -34.95 -9.93
CA ASN A 2 -26.43 -33.76 -10.71
C ASN A 2 -26.03 -32.50 -9.90
N PRO A 3 -25.09 -31.66 -10.39
CA PRO A 3 -24.65 -30.44 -9.71
C PRO A 3 -25.81 -29.47 -9.43
N ASP A 4 -26.81 -29.44 -10.31
CA ASP A 4 -27.99 -28.56 -10.22
C ASP A 4 -28.91 -28.91 -9.05
N LYS A 5 -28.73 -30.09 -8.44
CA LYS A 5 -29.50 -30.53 -7.26
C LYS A 5 -28.78 -30.24 -5.94
N CYS A 6 -27.68 -29.49 -5.99
CA CYS A 6 -26.88 -29.12 -4.83
C CYS A 6 -26.79 -27.60 -4.72
N THR A 7 -26.62 -27.10 -3.50
CA THR A 7 -26.30 -25.68 -3.31
C THR A 7 -24.91 -25.36 -3.88
N HIS A 8 -24.67 -24.09 -4.23
CA HIS A 8 -23.35 -23.66 -4.73
C HIS A 8 -22.23 -24.07 -3.76
N LYS A 9 -22.43 -23.83 -2.46
CA LYS A 9 -21.48 -24.18 -1.40
C LYS A 9 -21.24 -25.68 -1.29
N THR A 10 -22.27 -26.51 -1.50
CA THR A 10 -22.12 -27.97 -1.55
C THR A 10 -21.28 -28.40 -2.75
N ASN A 11 -21.48 -27.78 -3.92
CA ASN A 11 -20.67 -28.06 -5.11
C ASN A 11 -19.21 -27.63 -4.90
N GLU A 12 -18.97 -26.42 -4.40
CA GLU A 12 -17.63 -25.92 -4.05
C GLU A 12 -16.90 -26.88 -3.11
N THR A 13 -17.58 -27.34 -2.05
CA THR A 13 -16.99 -28.25 -1.06
C THR A 13 -16.59 -29.59 -1.68
N LEU A 14 -17.40 -30.12 -2.60
CA LEU A 14 -17.10 -31.38 -3.29
C LEU A 14 -15.95 -31.24 -4.28
N VAL A 15 -15.84 -30.08 -4.94
CA VAL A 15 -14.70 -29.74 -5.81
C VAL A 15 -13.42 -29.63 -4.96
N ALA A 16 -13.45 -28.89 -3.85
CA ALA A 16 -12.32 -28.78 -2.93
C ALA A 16 -11.88 -30.15 -2.37
N ALA A 17 -12.84 -31.03 -2.03
CA ALA A 17 -12.54 -32.40 -1.61
C ALA A 17 -11.87 -33.23 -2.72
N HIS A 18 -12.25 -33.01 -3.98
CA HIS A 18 -11.63 -33.64 -5.14
C HIS A 18 -10.20 -33.14 -5.35
N GLU A 19 -9.98 -31.83 -5.29
CA GLU A 19 -8.66 -31.21 -5.42
C GLU A 19 -7.70 -31.72 -4.33
N LEU A 20 -8.17 -31.82 -3.08
CA LEU A 20 -7.38 -32.35 -1.97
C LEU A 20 -6.91 -33.79 -2.21
N ALA A 21 -7.76 -34.63 -2.82
CA ALA A 21 -7.39 -36.01 -3.16
C ALA A 21 -6.36 -36.04 -4.31
N MET A 22 -6.53 -35.16 -5.29
CA MET A 22 -5.65 -35.04 -6.45
C MET A 22 -4.26 -34.53 -6.09
N SER A 23 -4.19 -33.45 -5.31
CA SER A 23 -2.91 -32.89 -4.84
C SER A 23 -2.11 -33.85 -3.97
N ALA A 24 -2.80 -34.77 -3.27
CA ALA A 24 -2.17 -35.75 -2.40
C ALA A 24 -1.83 -37.07 -3.13
N GLY A 25 -2.11 -37.17 -4.43
CA GLY A 25 -1.87 -38.38 -5.22
C GLY A 25 -2.70 -39.58 -4.77
N HIS A 26 -3.83 -39.37 -4.10
CA HIS A 26 -4.66 -40.47 -3.59
C HIS A 26 -5.49 -41.12 -4.70
N ALA A 27 -5.66 -42.44 -4.61
CA ALA A 27 -6.37 -43.21 -5.63
C ALA A 27 -7.90 -42.96 -5.67
N GLN A 28 -8.49 -42.44 -4.59
CA GLN A 28 -9.94 -42.21 -4.49
C GLN A 28 -10.27 -41.00 -3.59
N ILE A 29 -11.38 -40.33 -3.88
CA ILE A 29 -11.95 -39.30 -2.99
C ILE A 29 -12.69 -40.00 -1.84
N THR A 30 -12.31 -39.75 -0.60
CA THR A 30 -12.87 -40.39 0.61
C THR A 30 -13.65 -39.39 1.48
N PRO A 31 -14.50 -39.84 2.43
CA PRO A 31 -15.15 -38.95 3.39
C PRO A 31 -14.18 -38.04 4.16
N LEU A 32 -12.93 -38.48 4.34
CA LEU A 32 -11.90 -37.69 5.03
C LEU A 32 -11.50 -36.43 4.26
N HIS A 33 -11.43 -36.51 2.92
CA HIS A 33 -11.17 -35.33 2.08
C HIS A 33 -12.31 -34.32 2.18
N LEU A 34 -13.54 -34.82 2.18
CA LEU A 34 -14.73 -34.00 2.37
C LEU A 34 -14.72 -33.33 3.75
N ALA A 35 -14.37 -34.07 4.80
CA ALA A 35 -14.29 -33.55 6.16
C ALA A 35 -13.23 -32.45 6.31
N ILE A 36 -12.08 -32.61 5.66
CA ILE A 36 -11.02 -31.59 5.66
C ILE A 36 -11.45 -30.36 4.87
N ALA A 37 -12.03 -30.52 3.68
CA ALA A 37 -12.55 -29.39 2.89
C ALA A 37 -13.60 -28.57 3.67
N LEU A 38 -14.48 -29.25 4.40
CA LEU A 38 -15.48 -28.62 5.28
C LEU A 38 -14.88 -27.90 6.49
N LEU A 39 -13.73 -28.37 6.99
CA LEU A 39 -13.06 -27.81 8.15
C LEU A 39 -12.15 -26.62 7.79
N SER A 40 -11.56 -26.63 6.59
CA SER A 40 -10.75 -25.54 6.05
C SER A 40 -11.54 -24.24 5.89
N ASP A 41 -12.86 -24.33 5.69
CA ASP A 41 -13.75 -23.16 5.72
C ASP A 41 -14.01 -22.72 7.18
N GLN A 42 -13.22 -21.76 7.66
CA GLN A 42 -13.32 -21.21 9.01
C GLN A 42 -14.69 -20.57 9.32
N SER A 43 -15.37 -20.06 8.28
CA SER A 43 -16.74 -19.53 8.38
C SER A 43 -17.82 -20.61 8.22
N GLY A 44 -17.41 -21.83 7.82
CA GLY A 44 -18.29 -22.93 7.49
C GLY A 44 -18.96 -23.57 8.71
N ILE A 45 -20.19 -24.06 8.52
CA ILE A 45 -21.03 -24.60 9.59
C ILE A 45 -20.40 -25.79 10.34
N PHE A 46 -19.53 -26.56 9.67
CA PHE A 46 -18.82 -27.69 10.31
C PHE A 46 -17.75 -27.21 11.29
N CYS A 47 -16.94 -26.24 10.88
CA CYS A 47 -15.92 -25.62 11.73
C CYS A 47 -16.57 -24.89 12.91
N GLN A 48 -17.62 -24.11 12.64
CA GLN A 48 -18.39 -23.41 13.68
C GLN A 48 -19.05 -24.37 14.68
N ALA A 49 -19.59 -25.51 14.23
CA ALA A 49 -20.16 -26.52 15.11
C ALA A 49 -19.10 -27.16 16.03
N ILE A 50 -17.87 -27.37 15.54
CA ILE A 50 -16.76 -27.89 16.37
C ILE A 50 -16.30 -26.83 17.37
N LYS A 51 -16.17 -25.56 16.93
CA LYS A 51 -15.83 -24.42 17.81
C LYS A 51 -16.88 -24.20 18.90
N GLY A 52 -18.17 -24.38 18.59
CA GLY A 52 -19.25 -24.31 19.57
C GLY A 52 -19.17 -25.36 20.68
N ILE A 53 -18.47 -26.48 20.46
CA ILE A 53 -18.33 -27.56 21.46
C ILE A 53 -17.14 -27.32 22.40
N GLY A 54 -16.02 -26.83 21.88
CA GLY A 54 -14.75 -26.79 22.62
C GLY A 54 -13.79 -25.68 22.21
N GLY A 55 -14.30 -24.63 21.58
CA GLY A 55 -13.52 -23.46 21.15
C GLY A 55 -12.53 -23.74 20.01
N GLU A 56 -11.61 -22.80 19.81
CA GLU A 56 -10.61 -22.85 18.73
C GLU A 56 -9.67 -24.06 18.85
N GLU A 57 -9.39 -24.51 20.08
CA GLU A 57 -8.52 -25.64 20.36
C GLU A 57 -9.11 -26.98 19.86
N ALA A 58 -10.43 -27.15 19.97
CA ALA A 58 -11.11 -28.32 19.44
C ALA A 58 -11.04 -28.39 17.90
N ALA A 59 -11.21 -27.26 17.21
CA ALA A 59 -11.09 -27.19 15.75
C ALA A 59 -9.67 -27.55 15.29
N LYS A 60 -8.65 -26.98 15.93
CA LYS A 60 -7.22 -27.29 15.68
C LYS A 60 -6.89 -28.76 15.95
N SER A 61 -7.44 -29.33 17.02
CA SER A 61 -7.26 -30.75 17.35
C SER A 61 -7.85 -31.68 16.28
N VAL A 62 -9.09 -31.42 15.86
CA VAL A 62 -9.76 -32.18 14.79
C VAL A 62 -9.00 -32.06 13.47
N GLU A 63 -8.56 -30.86 13.10
CA GLU A 63 -7.78 -30.61 11.89
C GLU A 63 -6.47 -31.40 11.89
N ARG A 64 -5.75 -31.40 13.02
CA ARG A 64 -4.51 -32.17 13.18
C ARG A 64 -4.76 -33.67 13.01
N VAL A 65 -5.78 -34.22 13.66
CA VAL A 65 -6.10 -35.66 13.58
C VAL A 65 -6.53 -36.04 12.16
N PHE A 66 -7.37 -35.25 11.50
CA PHE A 66 -7.79 -35.50 10.12
C PHE A 66 -6.63 -35.44 9.14
N ASN A 67 -5.74 -34.45 9.27
CA ASN A 67 -4.54 -34.34 8.44
C ASN A 67 -3.56 -35.50 8.66
N GLN A 68 -3.41 -35.98 9.91
CA GLN A 68 -2.62 -37.17 10.21
C GLN A 68 -3.21 -38.43 9.58
N ALA A 69 -4.53 -38.61 9.64
CA ALA A 69 -5.22 -39.72 8.99
C ALA A 69 -5.12 -39.64 7.46
N ARG A 70 -5.15 -38.42 6.89
CA ARG A 70 -5.03 -38.20 5.45
C ARG A 70 -3.68 -38.69 4.93
N LYS A 71 -2.58 -38.42 5.65
CA LYS A 71 -1.23 -38.88 5.28
C LYS A 71 -1.07 -40.42 5.26
N LYS A 72 -2.00 -41.16 5.89
CA LYS A 72 -1.99 -42.63 5.91
C LYS A 72 -2.75 -43.25 4.73
N LEU A 73 -3.42 -42.44 3.91
CA LEU A 73 -4.14 -42.95 2.74
C LEU A 73 -3.15 -43.40 1.65
N PRO A 74 -3.48 -44.45 0.87
CA PRO A 74 -2.64 -44.87 -0.24
C PRO A 74 -2.48 -43.78 -1.29
N SER A 75 -1.23 -43.45 -1.62
CA SER A 75 -0.86 -42.47 -2.65
C SER A 75 -0.05 -43.11 -3.78
N GLN A 76 -0.14 -42.56 -4.99
CA GLN A 76 0.65 -42.97 -6.16
C GLN A 76 1.36 -41.78 -6.82
N SER A 77 2.45 -42.06 -7.54
CA SER A 77 3.19 -41.08 -8.34
C SER A 77 3.50 -41.67 -9.73
N PRO A 78 3.07 -41.03 -10.84
CA PRO A 78 2.32 -39.77 -10.90
C PRO A 78 0.88 -39.90 -10.36
N PRO A 79 0.23 -38.78 -9.98
CA PRO A 79 -1.18 -38.76 -9.57
C PRO A 79 -2.11 -39.39 -10.64
N PRO A 80 -3.23 -40.01 -10.25
CA PRO A 80 -4.17 -40.56 -11.22
C PRO A 80 -4.83 -39.46 -12.08
N ASP A 81 -4.98 -39.70 -13.39
CA ASP A 81 -5.71 -38.80 -14.30
C ASP A 81 -7.19 -38.64 -13.90
N GLU A 82 -7.78 -39.70 -13.34
CA GLU A 82 -9.14 -39.69 -12.80
C GLU A 82 -9.18 -40.28 -11.39
N ILE A 83 -9.87 -39.60 -10.47
CA ILE A 83 -9.95 -40.00 -9.06
C ILE A 83 -11.41 -40.28 -8.72
N PRO A 84 -11.84 -41.56 -8.72
CA PRO A 84 -13.22 -41.90 -8.42
C PRO A 84 -13.55 -41.68 -6.93
N ALA A 85 -14.82 -41.44 -6.63
CA ALA A 85 -15.31 -41.41 -5.25
C ALA A 85 -15.28 -42.82 -4.63
N SER A 86 -14.82 -42.92 -3.38
CA SER A 86 -14.81 -44.19 -2.64
C SER A 86 -16.23 -44.66 -2.33
N THR A 87 -16.40 -45.96 -2.12
CA THR A 87 -17.71 -46.53 -1.77
C THR A 87 -18.28 -45.93 -0.48
N SER A 88 -17.43 -45.56 0.48
CA SER A 88 -17.83 -44.87 1.70
C SER A 88 -18.31 -43.44 1.44
N LEU A 89 -17.63 -42.68 0.57
CA LEU A 89 -18.07 -41.33 0.19
C LEU A 89 -19.42 -41.36 -0.55
N VAL A 90 -19.59 -42.30 -1.47
CA VAL A 90 -20.87 -42.49 -2.17
C VAL A 90 -22.00 -42.83 -1.19
N LYS A 91 -21.74 -43.65 -0.17
CA LYS A 91 -22.71 -43.93 0.90
C LYS A 91 -23.04 -42.69 1.71
N ALA A 92 -22.05 -41.88 2.11
CA ALA A 92 -22.25 -40.63 2.84
C ALA A 92 -23.14 -39.65 2.05
N ILE A 93 -22.85 -39.44 0.75
CA ILE A 93 -23.66 -38.58 -0.12
C ILE A 93 -25.09 -39.12 -0.28
N ARG A 94 -25.28 -40.43 -0.43
CA ARG A 94 -26.63 -41.02 -0.50
C ARG A 94 -27.42 -40.81 0.78
N ARG A 95 -26.79 -40.90 1.96
CA ARG A 95 -27.43 -40.59 3.25
C ARG A 95 -27.81 -39.11 3.32
N ALA A 96 -26.93 -38.22 2.88
CA ALA A 96 -27.20 -36.79 2.82
C ALA A 96 -28.41 -36.46 1.91
N GLN A 97 -28.50 -37.10 0.73
CA GLN A 97 -29.66 -36.98 -0.16
C GLN A 97 -30.95 -37.55 0.43
N ALA A 98 -30.87 -38.65 1.19
CA ALA A 98 -32.03 -39.19 1.90
C ALA A 98 -32.51 -38.23 3.00
N ALA A 99 -31.58 -37.59 3.72
CA ALA A 99 -31.89 -36.58 4.73
C ALA A 99 -32.50 -35.30 4.14
N GLN A 100 -31.94 -34.82 3.01
CA GLN A 100 -32.50 -33.74 2.19
C GLN A 100 -33.97 -34.02 1.82
N LYS A 101 -34.26 -35.19 1.23
CA LYS A 101 -35.63 -35.57 0.85
C LYS A 101 -36.57 -35.67 2.05
N LYS A 102 -36.11 -36.27 3.15
CA LYS A 102 -36.90 -36.42 4.38
C LYS A 102 -37.30 -35.07 4.98
N ARG A 103 -36.47 -34.03 4.83
CA ARG A 103 -36.73 -32.68 5.29
C ARG A 103 -37.49 -31.80 4.29
N GLY A 104 -37.65 -32.26 3.05
CA GLY A 104 -38.34 -31.50 2.00
C GLY A 104 -37.52 -30.35 1.42
N ASP A 105 -36.18 -30.38 1.57
CA ASP A 105 -35.27 -29.42 0.94
C ASP A 105 -35.19 -29.72 -0.57
N THR A 106 -35.22 -28.69 -1.41
CA THR A 106 -35.17 -28.87 -2.88
C THR A 106 -33.76 -29.18 -3.38
N HIS A 107 -32.75 -28.62 -2.72
CA HIS A 107 -31.33 -28.77 -3.03
C HIS A 107 -30.59 -29.41 -1.85
N LEU A 108 -29.54 -30.18 -2.15
CA LEU A 108 -28.62 -30.71 -1.14
C LEU A 108 -27.74 -29.58 -0.61
N ALA A 109 -27.93 -29.23 0.66
CA ALA A 109 -27.15 -28.22 1.37
C ALA A 109 -26.00 -28.85 2.19
N VAL A 110 -25.05 -28.01 2.59
CA VAL A 110 -23.81 -28.41 3.27
C VAL A 110 -24.08 -29.07 4.63
N ASP A 111 -25.07 -28.60 5.37
CA ASP A 111 -25.50 -29.20 6.65
C ASP A 111 -25.90 -30.67 6.46
N GLN A 112 -26.70 -30.99 5.45
CA GLN A 112 -27.11 -32.36 5.15
C GLN A 112 -25.94 -33.23 4.68
N LEU A 113 -25.01 -32.65 3.93
CA LEU A 113 -23.78 -33.32 3.52
C LEU A 113 -22.93 -33.70 4.73
N ILE A 114 -22.77 -32.80 5.71
CA ILE A 114 -22.05 -33.08 6.95
C ILE A 114 -22.75 -34.17 7.75
N LEU A 115 -24.09 -34.08 7.90
CA LEU A 115 -24.86 -35.10 8.62
C LEU A 115 -24.70 -36.50 7.99
N GLY A 116 -24.68 -36.59 6.65
CA GLY A 116 -24.43 -37.85 5.95
C GLY A 116 -23.01 -38.39 6.13
N MET A 117 -22.02 -37.49 6.23
CA MET A 117 -20.62 -37.80 6.49
C MET A 117 -20.37 -38.28 7.93
N LEU A 118 -21.03 -37.69 8.93
CA LEU A 118 -20.89 -38.07 10.34
C LEU A 118 -21.38 -39.49 10.66
N GLU A 119 -22.14 -40.11 9.75
CA GLU A 119 -22.57 -41.52 9.83
C GLU A 119 -21.50 -42.49 9.27
N ASP A 120 -20.35 -41.98 8.82
CA ASP A 120 -19.19 -42.78 8.46
C ASP A 120 -18.36 -43.12 9.71
N SER A 121 -18.07 -44.41 9.93
CA SER A 121 -17.40 -44.86 11.15
C SER A 121 -15.98 -44.31 11.27
N GLN A 122 -15.26 -44.16 10.15
CA GLN A 122 -13.91 -43.61 10.16
C GLN A 122 -13.91 -42.16 10.63
N ILE A 123 -14.87 -41.35 10.16
CA ILE A 123 -15.00 -39.96 10.60
C ILE A 123 -15.41 -39.86 12.07
N GLY A 124 -16.34 -40.71 12.51
CA GLY A 124 -16.75 -40.78 13.91
C GLY A 124 -15.60 -41.14 14.86
N ASP A 125 -14.77 -42.11 14.48
CA ASP A 125 -13.61 -42.53 15.27
C ASP A 125 -12.52 -41.44 15.34
N LEU A 126 -12.24 -40.76 14.22
CA LEU A 126 -11.27 -39.66 14.17
C LEU A 126 -11.73 -38.44 14.97
N LEU A 127 -13.03 -38.11 14.95
CA LEU A 127 -13.57 -37.06 15.81
C LEU A 127 -13.41 -37.43 17.29
N LYS A 128 -13.67 -38.69 17.64
CA LYS A 128 -13.49 -39.19 19.01
C LYS A 128 -12.03 -39.15 19.46
N GLU A 129 -11.09 -39.48 18.58
CA GLU A 129 -9.65 -39.34 18.82
C GLU A 129 -9.24 -37.88 19.07
N ALA A 130 -9.89 -36.93 18.40
CA ALA A 130 -9.69 -35.50 18.60
C ALA A 130 -10.40 -34.91 19.84
N GLY A 131 -11.13 -35.73 20.60
CA GLY A 131 -11.89 -35.31 21.80
C GLY A 131 -13.30 -34.80 21.52
N VAL A 132 -13.81 -34.95 20.30
CA VAL A 132 -15.12 -34.44 19.86
C VAL A 132 -16.07 -35.59 19.55
N ALA A 133 -17.21 -35.69 20.25
CA ALA A 133 -18.20 -36.72 19.97
C ALA A 133 -19.06 -36.35 18.74
N ALA A 134 -19.14 -37.22 17.73
CA ALA A 134 -19.91 -37.00 16.50
C ALA A 134 -21.39 -36.62 16.76
N ASN A 135 -22.02 -37.22 17.79
CA ASN A 135 -23.39 -36.87 18.19
C ASN A 135 -23.54 -35.43 18.70
N ARG A 136 -22.50 -34.85 19.32
CA ARG A 136 -22.53 -33.45 19.75
C ARG A 136 -22.41 -32.52 18.54
N VAL A 137 -21.52 -32.83 17.59
CA VAL A 137 -21.41 -32.09 16.33
C VAL A 137 -22.74 -32.09 15.57
N LYS A 138 -23.39 -33.26 15.50
CA LYS A 138 -24.73 -33.42 14.92
C LYS A 138 -25.75 -32.48 15.57
N SER A 139 -25.80 -32.44 16.90
CA SER A 139 -26.72 -31.57 17.64
C SER A 139 -26.42 -30.08 17.45
N GLU A 140 -25.14 -29.69 17.31
CA GLU A 140 -24.75 -28.30 17.15
C GLU A 140 -25.08 -27.78 15.75
N ILE A 141 -24.88 -28.61 14.72
CA ILE A 141 -25.31 -28.30 13.35
C ILE A 141 -26.83 -28.11 13.28
N GLU A 142 -27.60 -28.96 13.99
CA GLU A 142 -29.05 -28.81 14.06
C GLU A 142 -29.49 -27.52 14.76
N LYS A 143 -28.74 -27.04 15.77
CA LYS A 143 -28.98 -25.74 16.42
C LYS A 143 -28.63 -24.56 15.52
N LEU A 144 -27.47 -24.61 14.85
CA LEU A 144 -27.00 -23.55 13.95
C LEU A 144 -27.96 -23.32 12.78
N ARG A 145 -28.72 -24.35 12.39
CA ARG A 145 -29.80 -24.22 11.39
C ARG A 145 -31.09 -23.58 11.92
N GLY A 146 -31.29 -23.50 13.24
CA GLY A 146 -32.44 -22.88 13.91
C GLY A 146 -33.65 -23.81 14.11
N LYS A 147 -34.44 -23.57 15.17
CA LYS A 147 -35.62 -24.38 15.56
C LYS A 147 -36.76 -24.39 14.53
N ASP A 148 -36.84 -23.39 13.65
CA ASP A 148 -37.90 -23.27 12.65
C ASP A 148 -37.56 -23.90 11.29
N GLY A 149 -36.40 -24.55 11.15
CA GLY A 149 -36.11 -25.43 10.00
C GLY A 149 -36.37 -24.79 8.64
N LYS A 150 -35.81 -23.61 8.37
CA LYS A 150 -35.92 -22.96 7.05
C LYS A 150 -35.53 -23.93 5.94
N LYS A 151 -36.42 -24.07 4.96
CA LYS A 151 -36.20 -24.90 3.76
C LYS A 151 -35.17 -24.23 2.87
N VAL A 152 -34.29 -25.02 2.28
CA VAL A 152 -33.33 -24.52 1.28
C VAL A 152 -34.00 -24.60 -0.09
N ASP A 153 -34.53 -23.45 -0.53
CA ASP A 153 -35.39 -23.32 -1.71
C ASP A 153 -34.70 -22.64 -2.91
N SER A 154 -33.51 -22.05 -2.75
CA SER A 154 -32.74 -21.41 -3.83
C SER A 154 -31.24 -21.72 -3.78
N ALA A 155 -30.60 -21.59 -4.94
CA ALA A 155 -29.17 -21.89 -5.14
C ALA A 155 -28.25 -20.64 -5.14
N SER A 156 -28.80 -19.41 -5.12
CA SER A 156 -28.07 -18.15 -5.40
C SER A 156 -28.28 -17.02 -4.38
N GLU A 157 -27.37 -16.05 -4.42
CA GLU A 157 -27.41 -14.76 -3.69
C GLU A 157 -28.74 -14.00 -3.93
N PRO A 158 -29.33 -13.33 -2.91
CA PRO A 158 -30.53 -12.51 -3.08
C PRO A 158 -30.25 -11.29 -3.96
N SER A 159 -31.28 -10.83 -4.68
CA SER A 159 -31.19 -9.61 -5.46
C SER A 159 -31.06 -8.37 -4.56
N VAL A 160 -30.66 -7.23 -5.14
CA VAL A 160 -30.63 -5.95 -4.40
C VAL A 160 -32.00 -5.61 -3.80
N PRO A 161 -33.13 -5.72 -4.53
CA PRO A 161 -34.48 -5.55 -3.94
C PRO A 161 -34.79 -6.51 -2.77
N ASP A 162 -34.40 -7.77 -2.89
CA ASP A 162 -34.63 -8.77 -1.82
C ASP A 162 -33.80 -8.44 -0.58
N THR A 163 -32.55 -8.02 -0.79
CA THR A 163 -31.66 -7.56 0.28
C THR A 163 -32.23 -6.35 1.00
N ILE A 164 -32.79 -5.37 0.28
CA ILE A 164 -33.47 -4.22 0.90
C ILE A 164 -34.63 -4.70 1.80
N SER A 165 -35.39 -5.70 1.35
CA SER A 165 -36.49 -6.27 2.12
C SER A 165 -36.00 -6.99 3.39
N ILE A 166 -34.88 -7.71 3.30
CA ILE A 166 -34.21 -8.34 4.45
C ILE A 166 -33.75 -7.27 5.45
N LEU A 167 -33.06 -6.22 4.98
CA LEU A 167 -32.58 -5.12 5.81
C LEU A 167 -33.72 -4.39 6.52
N ARG A 168 -34.85 -4.17 5.85
CA ARG A 168 -36.06 -3.58 6.46
C ARG A 168 -36.62 -4.46 7.58
N GLY A 169 -36.61 -5.78 7.42
CA GLY A 169 -37.03 -6.72 8.46
C GLY A 169 -36.07 -6.77 9.66
N LEU A 170 -34.80 -6.42 9.48
CA LEU A 170 -33.80 -6.37 10.55
C LEU A 170 -33.67 -4.99 11.21
N LYS A 171 -34.22 -3.94 10.58
CA LYS A 171 -34.08 -2.54 10.99
C LYS A 171 -34.35 -2.33 12.48
N GLU A 172 -35.51 -2.74 12.98
CA GLU A 172 -35.91 -2.48 14.38
C GLU A 172 -34.95 -3.12 15.38
N ARG A 173 -34.37 -4.29 15.05
CA ARG A 173 -33.40 -4.97 15.91
C ARG A 173 -32.08 -4.22 16.01
N TYR A 174 -31.56 -3.71 14.89
CA TYR A 174 -30.31 -2.94 14.88
C TYR A 174 -30.50 -1.57 15.55
N GLU A 175 -31.64 -0.92 15.32
CA GLU A 175 -31.99 0.33 16.02
C GLU A 175 -32.03 0.11 17.55
N GLY A 176 -32.67 -0.97 18.01
CA GLY A 176 -32.73 -1.33 19.44
C GLY A 176 -31.35 -1.67 20.02
N HIS A 177 -30.54 -2.45 19.31
CA HIS A 177 -29.21 -2.86 19.77
C HIS A 177 -28.23 -1.68 19.89
N HIS A 178 -28.20 -0.81 18.88
CA HIS A 178 -27.27 0.30 18.80
C HIS A 178 -27.77 1.58 19.47
N GLY A 179 -29.09 1.73 19.65
CA GLY A 179 -29.69 2.95 20.17
C GLY A 179 -29.67 4.10 19.15
N VAL A 180 -29.67 3.79 17.86
CA VAL A 180 -29.68 4.76 16.74
C VAL A 180 -30.94 4.57 15.89
N ARG A 181 -31.24 5.52 15.01
CA ARG A 181 -32.34 5.43 14.04
C ARG A 181 -31.79 5.23 12.64
N ILE A 182 -32.30 4.27 11.88
CA ILE A 182 -31.85 3.97 10.52
C ILE A 182 -32.85 4.52 9.51
N GLN A 183 -32.40 5.41 8.61
CA GLN A 183 -33.24 5.89 7.53
C GLN A 183 -33.46 4.79 6.48
N ASP A 184 -34.67 4.69 5.92
CA ASP A 184 -34.95 3.69 4.87
C ASP A 184 -34.04 3.87 3.65
N ARG A 185 -33.72 5.12 3.31
CA ARG A 185 -32.77 5.46 2.24
C ARG A 185 -31.37 4.91 2.51
N ALA A 186 -30.93 4.83 3.78
CA ALA A 186 -29.65 4.24 4.14
C ALA A 186 -29.62 2.74 3.82
N LEU A 187 -30.71 2.01 4.05
CA LEU A 187 -30.83 0.58 3.73
C LEU A 187 -30.74 0.33 2.21
N VAL A 188 -31.41 1.19 1.42
CA VAL A 188 -31.34 1.12 -0.05
C VAL A 188 -29.91 1.35 -0.53
N VAL A 189 -29.25 2.38 0.00
CA VAL A 189 -27.86 2.72 -0.34
C VAL A 189 -26.91 1.62 0.11
N ALA A 190 -27.10 1.01 1.29
CA ALA A 190 -26.29 -0.11 1.76
C ALA A 190 -26.34 -1.31 0.81
N ALA A 191 -27.53 -1.68 0.34
CA ALA A 191 -27.70 -2.76 -0.62
C ALA A 191 -27.10 -2.43 -2.00
N GLN A 192 -27.28 -1.19 -2.49
CA GLN A 192 -26.74 -0.75 -3.79
C GLN A 192 -25.22 -0.63 -3.78
N LEU A 193 -24.65 0.04 -2.77
CA LEU A 193 -23.21 0.28 -2.69
C LEU A 193 -22.45 -1.02 -2.40
N SER A 194 -22.95 -1.87 -1.52
CA SER A 194 -22.31 -3.18 -1.28
C SER A 194 -22.35 -4.08 -2.51
N SER A 195 -23.44 -4.06 -3.28
CA SER A 195 -23.51 -4.80 -4.55
C SER A 195 -22.51 -4.28 -5.58
N ARG A 196 -22.35 -2.95 -5.66
CA ARG A 196 -21.52 -2.30 -6.68
C ARG A 196 -20.02 -2.32 -6.37
N TYR A 197 -19.64 -2.07 -5.11
CA TYR A 197 -18.25 -1.78 -4.73
C TYR A 197 -17.58 -2.91 -3.93
N ILE A 198 -18.35 -3.80 -3.29
CA ILE A 198 -17.82 -4.91 -2.50
C ILE A 198 -18.04 -6.22 -3.27
N THR A 199 -17.08 -6.57 -4.13
CA THR A 199 -17.18 -7.74 -5.04
C THR A 199 -16.66 -9.05 -4.45
N GLY A 200 -15.85 -8.99 -3.38
CA GLY A 200 -15.32 -10.18 -2.69
C GLY A 200 -16.28 -10.83 -1.68
N ARG A 201 -17.48 -10.27 -1.50
CA ARG A 201 -18.49 -10.74 -0.55
C ARG A 201 -19.87 -10.81 -1.22
N HIS A 202 -20.77 -11.57 -0.62
CA HIS A 202 -22.10 -11.86 -1.16
C HIS A 202 -23.19 -11.19 -0.30
N LEU A 203 -24.27 -10.76 -0.94
CA LEU A 203 -25.51 -10.37 -0.28
C LEU A 203 -26.17 -11.59 0.39
N PRO A 204 -26.97 -11.38 1.44
CA PRO A 204 -27.25 -10.10 2.09
C PRO A 204 -26.18 -9.68 3.12
N ASP A 205 -25.23 -10.57 3.42
CA ASP A 205 -24.24 -10.48 4.48
C ASP A 205 -23.46 -9.16 4.45
N LYS A 206 -22.84 -8.83 3.32
CA LYS A 206 -22.08 -7.57 3.16
C LYS A 206 -22.92 -6.29 3.37
N ALA A 207 -24.22 -6.33 3.09
CA ALA A 207 -25.09 -5.17 3.26
C ALA A 207 -25.54 -5.04 4.72
N ILE A 208 -25.71 -6.16 5.41
CA ILE A 208 -26.01 -6.19 6.85
C ILE A 208 -24.83 -5.63 7.64
N ASP A 209 -23.61 -6.08 7.36
CA ASP A 209 -22.42 -5.58 8.04
C ASP A 209 -22.18 -4.08 7.81
N LEU A 210 -22.44 -3.57 6.60
CA LEU A 210 -22.35 -2.13 6.34
C LEU A 210 -23.30 -1.31 7.21
N VAL A 211 -24.53 -1.79 7.39
CA VAL A 211 -25.51 -1.13 8.25
C VAL A 211 -25.09 -1.24 9.71
N ASP A 212 -24.59 -2.40 10.13
CA ASP A 212 -24.14 -2.65 11.50
C ASP A 212 -22.96 -1.73 11.87
N GLU A 213 -21.93 -1.65 11.03
CA GLU A 213 -20.78 -0.78 11.25
C GLU A 213 -21.16 0.71 11.20
N ALA A 214 -22.04 1.11 10.28
CA ALA A 214 -22.54 2.48 10.25
C ALA A 214 -23.31 2.85 11.54
N CYS A 215 -24.11 1.91 12.08
CA CYS A 215 -24.79 2.09 13.35
C CYS A 215 -23.79 2.21 14.51
N ALA A 216 -22.76 1.36 14.53
CA ALA A 216 -21.72 1.38 15.54
C ALA A 216 -20.91 2.70 15.49
N ASN A 217 -20.58 3.20 14.31
CA ASN A 217 -19.85 4.46 14.13
C ASN A 217 -20.66 5.66 14.64
N VAL A 218 -21.94 5.76 14.26
CA VAL A 218 -22.82 6.82 14.75
C VAL A 218 -22.95 6.72 16.27
N ARG A 219 -23.01 5.51 16.83
CA ARG A 219 -23.04 5.31 18.28
C ARG A 219 -21.75 5.82 18.96
N VAL A 220 -20.58 5.50 18.42
CA VAL A 220 -19.31 6.00 18.96
C VAL A 220 -19.26 7.54 18.91
N GLN A 221 -19.76 8.15 17.85
CA GLN A 221 -19.86 9.62 17.74
C GLN A 221 -20.81 10.21 18.80
N LEU A 222 -21.94 9.56 19.09
CA LEU A 222 -22.87 10.01 20.14
C LEU A 222 -22.27 9.94 21.55
N ASP A 223 -21.50 8.87 21.83
CA ASP A 223 -20.84 8.69 23.13
C ASP A 223 -19.63 9.63 23.28
N SER A 224 -19.01 10.02 22.16
CA SER A 224 -17.84 10.89 22.08
C SER A 224 -18.21 12.37 22.11
N GLN A 225 -17.19 13.21 22.33
CA GLN A 225 -17.31 14.65 22.24
C GLN A 225 -17.14 15.09 20.77
N PRO A 226 -17.95 16.04 20.26
CA PRO A 226 -17.81 16.55 18.90
C PRO A 226 -16.40 17.09 18.65
N GLU A 227 -15.88 16.84 17.45
CA GLU A 227 -14.51 17.18 17.05
C GLU A 227 -14.22 18.68 17.19
N GLU A 228 -15.20 19.53 16.90
CA GLU A 228 -15.08 20.98 17.09
C GLU A 228 -14.81 21.35 18.56
N ILE A 229 -15.50 20.69 19.51
CA ILE A 229 -15.33 20.95 20.94
C ILE A 229 -13.98 20.37 21.41
N ASP A 230 -13.62 19.15 20.99
CA ASP A 230 -12.36 18.51 21.36
C ASP A 230 -11.13 19.30 20.83
N ASN A 231 -11.18 19.77 19.59
CA ASN A 231 -10.12 20.61 19.01
C ASN A 231 -9.95 21.94 19.77
N LEU A 232 -11.06 22.59 20.12
CA LEU A 232 -11.04 23.81 20.93
C LEU A 232 -10.52 23.55 22.34
N GLU A 233 -10.86 22.41 22.96
CA GLU A 233 -10.34 22.04 24.28
C GLU A 233 -8.85 21.70 24.28
N ARG A 234 -8.37 20.94 23.29
CA ARG A 234 -6.93 20.68 23.13
C ARG A 234 -6.16 21.98 22.95
N LYS A 235 -6.67 22.90 22.13
CA LYS A 235 -6.07 24.22 21.93
C LYS A 235 -6.10 25.06 23.21
N ARG A 236 -7.19 25.03 23.98
CA ARG A 236 -7.29 25.66 25.30
C ARG A 236 -6.21 25.13 26.24
N ILE A 237 -6.07 23.81 26.36
CA ILE A 237 -5.06 23.17 27.22
C ILE A 237 -3.64 23.57 26.80
N GLN A 238 -3.35 23.58 25.49
CA GLN A 238 -2.04 23.99 24.97
C GLN A 238 -1.71 25.44 25.35
N LEU A 239 -2.66 26.35 25.16
CA LEU A 239 -2.49 27.77 25.52
C LEU A 239 -2.43 27.98 27.04
N GLU A 240 -3.14 27.18 27.84
CA GLU A 240 -3.03 27.21 29.30
C GLU A 240 -1.63 26.78 29.77
N ILE A 241 -1.04 25.75 29.15
CA ILE A 241 0.34 25.33 29.42
C ILE A 241 1.32 26.43 29.02
N GLU A 242 1.14 27.02 27.83
CA GLU A 242 1.95 28.15 27.35
C GLU A 242 1.87 29.35 28.30
N LEU A 243 0.66 29.69 28.78
CA LEU A 243 0.44 30.74 29.77
C LEU A 243 1.26 30.50 31.05
N HIS A 244 1.18 29.30 31.63
CA HIS A 244 1.92 28.94 32.86
C HIS A 244 3.44 28.93 32.67
N ALA A 245 3.93 28.64 31.46
CA ALA A 245 5.34 28.74 31.13
C ALA A 245 5.77 30.21 31.05
N LEU A 246 5.01 31.04 30.33
CA LEU A 246 5.30 32.46 30.12
C LEU A 246 5.19 33.30 31.40
N GLU A 247 4.35 32.92 32.36
CA GLU A 247 4.24 33.60 33.66
C GLU A 247 5.55 33.60 34.48
N LYS A 248 6.43 32.61 34.23
CA LYS A 248 7.71 32.49 34.93
C LYS A 248 8.82 33.30 34.28
N GLU A 249 8.62 33.73 33.03
CA GLU A 249 9.60 34.45 32.24
C GLU A 249 9.54 35.98 32.46
N LYS A 250 10.70 36.65 32.41
CA LYS A 250 10.83 38.07 32.79
C LYS A 250 11.13 39.00 31.62
N ASP A 251 11.46 38.47 30.44
CA ASP A 251 11.83 39.26 29.28
C ASP A 251 10.62 39.94 28.61
N LYS A 252 10.89 40.94 27.77
CA LYS A 252 9.87 41.78 27.15
C LYS A 252 9.06 41.04 26.07
N ALA A 253 9.67 40.07 25.38
CA ALA A 253 9.00 39.30 24.33
C ALA A 253 7.99 38.32 24.94
N SER A 254 8.39 37.61 26.01
CA SER A 254 7.51 36.70 26.75
C SER A 254 6.31 37.41 27.39
N LYS A 255 6.51 38.63 27.93
CA LYS A 255 5.39 39.45 28.45
C LYS A 255 4.40 39.90 27.37
N ALA A 256 4.87 40.16 26.14
CA ALA A 256 3.98 40.49 25.03
C ALA A 256 3.17 39.26 24.60
N ARG A 257 3.83 38.10 24.45
CA ARG A 257 3.17 36.83 24.13
C ARG A 257 2.16 36.41 25.20
N LEU A 258 2.44 36.65 26.49
CA LEU A 258 1.53 36.35 27.59
C LEU A 258 0.18 37.08 27.45
N VAL A 259 0.20 38.35 27.03
CA VAL A 259 -1.04 39.12 26.80
C VAL A 259 -1.82 38.60 25.60
N GLU A 260 -1.13 38.17 24.54
CA GLU A 260 -1.76 37.54 23.37
C GLU A 260 -2.42 36.20 23.73
N VAL A 261 -1.68 35.31 24.42
CA VAL A 261 -2.18 34.00 24.86
C VAL A 261 -3.39 34.15 25.78
N GLN A 262 -3.38 35.10 26.71
CA GLN A 262 -4.53 35.37 27.59
C GLN A 262 -5.77 35.78 26.79
N LYS A 263 -5.60 36.61 25.76
CA LYS A 263 -6.70 37.02 24.88
C LYS A 263 -7.22 35.86 24.02
N GLU A 264 -6.32 35.02 23.50
CA GLU A 264 -6.69 33.81 22.76
C GLU A 264 -7.49 32.83 23.63
N LEU A 265 -7.14 32.71 24.92
CA LEU A 265 -7.87 31.88 25.89
C LEU A 265 -9.27 32.41 26.18
N ASP A 266 -9.43 33.73 26.35
CA ASP A 266 -10.74 34.35 26.57
C ASP A 266 -11.64 34.16 25.33
N ASP A 267 -11.11 34.39 24.12
CA ASP A 267 -11.82 34.17 22.86
C ASP A 267 -12.24 32.70 22.67
N LEU A 268 -11.37 31.74 23.05
CA LEU A 268 -11.70 30.31 23.01
C LEU A 268 -12.78 29.94 24.01
N ARG A 269 -12.74 30.51 25.22
CA ARG A 269 -13.73 30.26 26.28
C ARG A 269 -15.13 30.70 25.84
N ASP A 270 -15.24 31.89 25.25
CA ASP A 270 -16.51 32.44 24.76
C ASP A 270 -17.11 31.62 23.62
N ARG A 271 -16.29 30.95 22.81
CA ARG A 271 -16.73 30.00 21.78
C ARG A 271 -17.10 28.63 22.35
N LEU A 272 -16.34 28.14 23.32
CA LEU A 272 -16.49 26.78 23.86
C LEU A 272 -17.74 26.64 24.77
N GLN A 273 -18.01 27.64 25.61
CA GLN A 273 -19.16 27.61 26.54
C GLN A 273 -20.51 27.31 25.88
N PRO A 274 -20.94 28.03 24.82
CA PRO A 274 -22.23 27.78 24.18
C PRO A 274 -22.27 26.39 23.53
N LEU A 275 -21.15 25.93 22.94
CA LEU A 275 -21.07 24.62 22.31
C LEU A 275 -21.23 23.48 23.33
N MET A 276 -20.55 23.58 24.47
CA MET A 276 -20.65 22.60 25.56
C MET A 276 -22.06 22.53 26.16
N MET A 277 -22.72 23.68 26.38
CA MET A 277 -24.10 23.69 26.88
C MET A 277 -25.06 23.04 25.90
N LYS A 278 -24.90 23.31 24.60
CA LYS A 278 -25.71 22.70 23.55
C LYS A 278 -25.49 21.18 23.49
N TYR A 279 -24.23 20.73 23.47
CA TYR A 279 -23.88 19.30 23.52
C TYR A 279 -24.49 18.60 24.72
N LYS A 280 -24.36 19.17 25.93
CA LYS A 280 -24.90 18.57 27.15
C LYS A 280 -26.41 18.40 27.11
N LYS A 281 -27.14 19.44 26.67
CA LYS A 281 -28.61 19.40 26.52
C LYS A 281 -29.04 18.35 25.50
N GLU A 282 -28.35 18.25 24.37
CA GLU A 282 -28.65 17.26 23.33
C GLU A 282 -28.38 15.83 23.82
N LYS A 283 -27.26 15.61 24.52
CA LYS A 283 -26.90 14.30 25.08
C LYS A 283 -27.91 13.80 26.11
N GLU A 284 -28.31 14.66 27.06
CA GLU A 284 -29.31 14.32 28.07
C GLU A 284 -30.65 13.90 27.43
N ARG A 285 -31.08 14.60 26.38
CA ARG A 285 -32.29 14.25 25.61
C ARG A 285 -32.18 12.89 24.94
N ILE A 286 -31.05 12.60 24.29
CA ILE A 286 -30.80 11.33 23.58
C ILE A 286 -30.77 10.16 24.58
N ASP A 287 -30.10 10.33 25.72
CA ASP A 287 -30.03 9.33 26.79
C ASP A 287 -31.42 9.02 27.37
N GLU A 288 -32.29 10.02 27.49
CA GLU A 288 -33.67 9.85 27.95
C GLU A 288 -34.53 9.06 26.93
N ILE A 289 -34.48 9.44 25.64
CA ILE A 289 -35.16 8.71 24.57
C ILE A 289 -34.74 7.24 24.55
N ARG A 290 -33.43 6.98 24.71
CA ARG A 290 -32.87 5.63 24.75
C ARG A 290 -33.43 4.80 25.90
N ARG A 291 -33.45 5.35 27.12
CA ARG A 291 -34.03 4.68 28.30
C ARG A 291 -35.50 4.33 28.07
N LEU A 292 -36.26 5.23 27.46
CA LEU A 292 -37.67 5.00 27.15
C LEU A 292 -37.87 3.92 26.07
N LYS A 293 -37.04 3.89 25.01
CA LYS A 293 -37.10 2.84 23.98
C LYS A 293 -36.78 1.44 24.53
N GLN A 294 -35.75 1.33 25.37
CA GLN A 294 -35.42 0.06 26.03
C GLN A 294 -36.59 -0.42 26.91
N LYS A 295 -37.18 0.49 27.69
CA LYS A 295 -38.37 0.19 28.50
C LYS A 295 -39.57 -0.23 27.65
N ARG A 296 -39.78 0.38 26.48
CA ARG A 296 -40.83 -0.04 25.53
C ARG A 296 -40.63 -1.48 25.07
N GLU A 297 -39.41 -1.87 24.74
CA GLU A 297 -39.12 -3.23 24.26
C GLU A 297 -39.33 -4.28 25.36
N GLU A 298 -38.90 -3.99 26.59
CA GLU A 298 -39.21 -4.82 27.78
C GLU A 298 -40.72 -4.99 27.98
N LEU A 299 -41.50 -3.91 27.81
CA LEU A 299 -42.96 -3.95 27.92
C LEU A 299 -43.61 -4.75 26.78
N LEU A 300 -43.08 -4.68 25.56
CA LEU A 300 -43.58 -5.46 24.41
C LEU A 300 -43.35 -6.98 24.60
N VAL A 301 -42.20 -7.37 25.16
CA VAL A 301 -41.94 -8.77 25.54
C VAL A 301 -42.91 -9.22 26.63
N ALA A 302 -43.14 -8.38 27.65
CA ALA A 302 -44.10 -8.67 28.72
C ALA A 302 -45.55 -8.77 28.19
N LEU A 303 -45.91 -7.96 27.19
CA LEU A 303 -47.21 -8.02 26.51
C LEU A 303 -47.37 -9.35 25.76
N GLN A 304 -46.38 -9.76 24.96
CA GLN A 304 -46.42 -11.06 24.27
C GLN A 304 -46.53 -12.23 25.25
N GLU A 305 -45.86 -12.15 26.41
CA GLU A 305 -45.95 -13.18 27.43
C GLU A 305 -47.35 -13.23 28.08
N ALA A 306 -47.94 -12.08 28.37
CA ALA A 306 -49.31 -11.98 28.90
C ALA A 306 -50.34 -12.53 27.90
N GLU A 307 -50.20 -12.20 26.61
CA GLU A 307 -51.06 -12.72 25.53
C GLU A 307 -50.93 -14.25 25.41
N ARG A 308 -49.72 -14.80 25.46
CA ARG A 308 -49.48 -16.26 25.43
C ARG A 308 -50.09 -16.99 26.63
N ARG A 309 -50.14 -16.33 27.80
CA ARG A 309 -50.73 -16.87 29.03
C ARG A 309 -52.24 -16.61 29.14
N TYR A 310 -52.86 -15.94 28.17
CA TYR A 310 -54.26 -15.48 28.21
C TYR A 310 -54.58 -14.57 29.42
N ASP A 311 -53.59 -13.84 29.93
CA ASP A 311 -53.79 -12.83 30.98
C ASP A 311 -54.27 -11.51 30.35
N LEU A 312 -55.57 -11.48 30.01
CA LEU A 312 -56.18 -10.38 29.27
C LEU A 312 -56.18 -9.04 30.03
N ALA A 313 -56.26 -9.08 31.36
CA ALA A 313 -56.22 -7.88 32.19
C ALA A 313 -54.84 -7.21 32.09
N ARG A 314 -53.77 -7.99 32.31
CA ARG A 314 -52.40 -7.50 32.19
C ARG A 314 -52.05 -7.06 30.77
N ALA A 315 -52.52 -7.79 29.75
CA ALA A 315 -52.31 -7.40 28.36
C ALA A 315 -52.98 -6.05 28.02
N ALA A 316 -54.18 -5.79 28.55
CA ALA A 316 -54.88 -4.52 28.37
C ALA A 316 -54.14 -3.36 29.07
N ASP A 317 -53.72 -3.56 30.33
CA ASP A 317 -52.98 -2.55 31.11
C ASP A 317 -51.65 -2.17 30.44
N LEU A 318 -50.93 -3.15 29.89
CA LEU A 318 -49.69 -2.92 29.17
C LEU A 318 -49.95 -2.17 27.85
N ARG A 319 -50.90 -2.65 27.03
CA ARG A 319 -51.12 -2.14 25.67
C ARG A 319 -51.75 -0.74 25.64
N TYR A 320 -52.74 -0.47 26.50
CA TYR A 320 -53.48 0.79 26.51
C TYR A 320 -53.08 1.75 27.64
N GLY A 321 -52.30 1.28 28.61
CA GLY A 321 -51.72 2.13 29.65
C GLY A 321 -50.26 2.44 29.38
N VAL A 322 -49.37 1.62 29.94
CA VAL A 322 -47.95 1.96 30.08
C VAL A 322 -47.22 2.09 28.74
N ILE A 323 -47.52 1.24 27.74
CA ILE A 323 -46.87 1.32 26.42
C ILE A 323 -47.26 2.62 25.71
N GLN A 324 -48.54 3.00 25.73
CA GLN A 324 -49.04 4.26 25.16
C GLN A 324 -48.37 5.48 25.80
N GLU A 325 -48.24 5.50 27.13
CA GLU A 325 -47.56 6.59 27.85
C GLU A 325 -46.08 6.71 27.41
N VAL A 326 -45.35 5.60 27.35
CA VAL A 326 -43.95 5.57 26.92
C VAL A 326 -43.82 6.02 25.46
N GLU A 327 -44.68 5.54 24.56
CA GLU A 327 -44.68 5.95 23.15
C GLU A 327 -44.98 7.44 22.97
N SER A 328 -45.93 7.99 23.73
CA SER A 328 -46.27 9.42 23.69
C SER A 328 -45.10 10.30 24.15
N THR A 329 -44.38 9.86 25.19
CA THR A 329 -43.22 10.58 25.74
C THR A 329 -42.05 10.57 24.74
N ILE A 330 -41.79 9.41 24.11
CA ILE A 330 -40.81 9.30 23.03
C ILE A 330 -41.16 10.27 21.89
N ALA A 331 -42.41 10.28 21.44
CA ALA A 331 -42.85 11.16 20.35
C ALA A 331 -42.70 12.65 20.69
N GLN A 332 -42.94 13.05 21.95
CA GLN A 332 -42.77 14.43 22.40
C GLN A 332 -41.29 14.86 22.40
N LEU A 333 -40.40 14.00 22.90
CA LEU A 333 -38.95 14.26 22.91
C LEU A 333 -38.38 14.31 21.49
N GLU A 334 -38.83 13.43 20.59
CA GLU A 334 -38.42 13.39 19.18
C GLU A 334 -38.97 14.57 18.36
N GLY A 335 -40.16 15.11 18.70
CA GLY A 335 -40.77 16.25 18.02
C GLY A 335 -40.14 17.61 18.33
N SER A 336 -39.32 17.71 19.38
CA SER A 336 -38.72 18.96 19.89
C SER A 336 -37.44 19.41 19.14
N THR A 337 -37.40 19.28 17.82
CA THR A 337 -36.14 19.37 17.06
C THR A 337 -35.95 20.72 16.37
N ASP A 338 -34.90 21.47 16.77
CA ASP A 338 -34.36 22.62 16.04
C ASP A 338 -33.56 22.16 14.80
N GLU A 339 -33.55 22.95 13.72
CA GLU A 339 -32.89 22.61 12.44
C GLU A 339 -31.36 22.48 12.51
N ASN A 340 -30.71 22.87 13.61
CA ASN A 340 -29.26 22.85 13.78
C ASN A 340 -28.83 21.92 14.93
N LEU A 341 -28.95 20.60 14.75
CA LEU A 341 -28.49 19.59 15.72
C LEU A 341 -26.96 19.42 15.67
N MET A 342 -26.32 19.30 16.84
CA MET A 342 -24.88 19.00 16.94
C MET A 342 -24.61 17.50 16.93
N LEU A 343 -25.52 16.71 17.50
CA LEU A 343 -25.51 15.25 17.48
C LEU A 343 -26.63 14.69 16.61
N THR A 344 -26.28 13.78 15.70
CA THR A 344 -27.25 13.07 14.86
C THR A 344 -27.37 11.61 15.28
N GLU A 345 -28.52 11.22 15.81
CA GLU A 345 -28.82 9.81 16.12
C GLU A 345 -29.24 8.99 14.88
N THR A 346 -29.24 9.61 13.71
CA THR A 346 -29.77 9.01 12.48
C THR A 346 -28.69 8.52 11.53
N VAL A 347 -28.68 7.22 11.25
CA VAL A 347 -27.91 6.60 10.18
C VAL A 347 -28.57 6.92 8.83
N GLY A 348 -28.04 7.95 8.18
CA GLY A 348 -28.36 8.33 6.80
C GLY A 348 -27.46 7.67 5.74
N PRO A 349 -27.73 7.92 4.44
CA PRO A 349 -26.91 7.45 3.32
C PRO A 349 -25.44 7.83 3.40
N GLU A 350 -25.15 9.00 3.97
CA GLU A 350 -23.79 9.56 4.05
C GLU A 350 -22.88 8.64 4.90
N HIS A 351 -23.38 8.15 6.04
CA HIS A 351 -22.65 7.23 6.92
C HIS A 351 -22.38 5.88 6.25
N ILE A 352 -23.32 5.37 5.45
CA ILE A 352 -23.11 4.15 4.68
C ILE A 352 -22.02 4.36 3.63
N ALA A 353 -22.04 5.51 2.93
CA ALA A 353 -21.01 5.85 1.96
C ALA A 353 -19.62 5.99 2.62
N GLU A 354 -19.54 6.55 3.83
CA GLU A 354 -18.30 6.65 4.60
C GLU A 354 -17.72 5.28 4.95
N VAL A 355 -18.55 4.34 5.43
CA VAL A 355 -18.11 2.97 5.74
C VAL A 355 -17.64 2.26 4.48
N VAL A 356 -18.38 2.36 3.37
CA VAL A 356 -17.96 1.77 2.09
C VAL A 356 -16.64 2.37 1.64
N SER A 357 -16.46 3.69 1.77
CA SER A 357 -15.21 4.38 1.44
C SER A 357 -14.05 3.87 2.27
N ARG A 358 -14.25 3.65 3.57
CA ARG A 358 -13.24 3.09 4.47
C ARG A 358 -12.86 1.65 4.10
N TRP A 359 -13.85 0.81 3.78
CA TRP A 359 -13.61 -0.60 3.42
C TRP A 359 -12.93 -0.79 2.07
N THR A 360 -13.25 0.08 1.12
CA THR A 360 -12.87 -0.14 -0.29
C THR A 360 -11.82 0.87 -0.79
N GLY A 361 -11.57 1.94 -0.03
CA GLY A 361 -10.78 3.10 -0.47
C GLY A 361 -11.48 3.95 -1.54
N ILE A 362 -12.78 3.71 -1.78
CA ILE A 362 -13.57 4.34 -2.85
C ILE A 362 -14.36 5.51 -2.28
N PRO A 363 -14.06 6.79 -2.60
CA PRO A 363 -14.89 7.91 -2.17
C PRO A 363 -16.28 7.81 -2.81
N VAL A 364 -17.27 7.40 -2.01
CA VAL A 364 -18.68 7.24 -2.44
C VAL A 364 -19.58 8.39 -1.96
N THR A 365 -19.01 9.37 -1.27
CA THR A 365 -19.70 10.58 -0.83
C THR A 365 -20.16 11.41 -2.03
N ARG A 366 -21.23 12.17 -1.86
CA ARG A 366 -21.64 13.15 -2.87
C ARG A 366 -20.53 14.17 -3.04
N LEU A 367 -20.24 14.51 -4.30
CA LEU A 367 -19.26 15.54 -4.62
C LEU A 367 -19.52 16.80 -3.81
N GLY A 368 -18.61 17.12 -2.91
CA GLY A 368 -18.66 18.36 -2.14
C GLY A 368 -18.59 19.57 -3.07
N GLN A 369 -19.00 20.75 -2.60
CA GLN A 369 -18.89 21.97 -3.41
C GLN A 369 -17.44 22.20 -3.87
N ASN A 370 -16.48 22.01 -2.95
CA ASN A 370 -15.05 22.08 -3.26
C ASN A 370 -14.58 21.04 -4.28
N GLU A 371 -15.13 19.82 -4.28
CA GLU A 371 -14.77 18.80 -5.28
C GLU A 371 -15.34 19.11 -6.66
N LYS A 372 -16.52 19.74 -6.73
CA LYS A 372 -17.08 20.24 -8.00
C LYS A 372 -16.23 21.36 -8.55
N ASP A 373 -15.88 22.34 -7.72
CA ASP A 373 -15.03 23.46 -8.11
C ASP A 373 -13.64 22.95 -8.52
N LYS A 374 -13.12 21.92 -7.81
CA LYS A 374 -11.96 21.16 -8.27
C LYS A 374 -12.22 20.63 -9.69
N LEU A 375 -13.20 19.75 -9.90
CA LEU A 375 -13.39 19.11 -11.22
C LEU A 375 -13.61 20.10 -12.38
N ILE A 376 -14.29 21.22 -12.14
CA ILE A 376 -14.49 22.27 -13.14
C ILE A 376 -13.16 22.94 -13.52
N GLY A 377 -12.33 23.31 -12.54
CA GLY A 377 -11.00 23.88 -12.77
C GLY A 377 -9.88 22.85 -13.00
N LEU A 378 -10.21 21.60 -13.36
CA LEU A 378 -9.22 20.53 -13.48
C LEU A 378 -8.16 20.83 -14.55
N GLY A 379 -8.56 21.35 -15.71
CA GLY A 379 -7.63 21.70 -16.79
C GLY A 379 -6.59 22.75 -16.36
N GLU A 380 -7.04 23.83 -15.74
CA GLU A 380 -6.18 24.90 -15.22
C GLU A 380 -5.18 24.38 -14.18
N ARG A 381 -5.63 23.50 -13.27
CA ARG A 381 -4.73 22.92 -12.27
C ARG A 381 -3.74 21.92 -12.85
N LEU A 382 -4.11 21.17 -13.88
CA LEU A 382 -3.16 20.34 -14.64
C LEU A 382 -2.08 21.22 -15.31
N HIS A 383 -2.44 22.39 -15.82
CA HIS A 383 -1.48 23.34 -16.41
C HIS A 383 -0.48 23.96 -15.44
N GLN A 384 -0.72 23.89 -14.13
CA GLN A 384 0.27 24.32 -13.13
C GLN A 384 1.55 23.47 -13.17
N ARG A 385 1.45 22.19 -13.56
CA ARG A 385 2.59 21.28 -13.77
C ARG A 385 2.88 21.02 -15.25
N VAL A 386 1.85 20.92 -16.08
CA VAL A 386 1.98 20.57 -17.50
C VAL A 386 2.02 21.82 -18.35
N VAL A 387 3.20 22.12 -18.88
CA VAL A 387 3.42 23.29 -19.74
C VAL A 387 3.02 22.98 -21.18
N GLY A 388 2.08 23.76 -21.71
CA GLY A 388 1.50 23.54 -23.05
C GLY A 388 0.66 22.26 -23.10
N GLN A 389 0.61 21.63 -24.28
CA GLN A 389 -0.17 20.41 -24.52
C GLN A 389 -1.67 20.59 -24.24
N ASP A 390 -2.23 21.75 -24.59
CA ASP A 390 -3.59 22.17 -24.22
C ASP A 390 -4.65 21.18 -24.71
N GLN A 391 -4.47 20.62 -25.91
CA GLN A 391 -5.34 19.57 -26.44
C GLN A 391 -5.35 18.31 -25.55
N ALA A 392 -4.19 17.91 -25.03
CA ALA A 392 -4.05 16.74 -24.17
C ALA A 392 -4.74 16.98 -22.82
N VAL A 393 -4.50 18.15 -22.23
CA VAL A 393 -5.09 18.53 -20.94
C VAL A 393 -6.61 18.62 -21.04
N SER A 394 -7.14 19.27 -22.08
CA SER A 394 -8.60 19.40 -22.30
C SER A 394 -9.27 18.04 -22.47
N SER A 395 -8.71 17.17 -23.33
CA SER A 395 -9.28 15.84 -23.59
C SER A 395 -9.36 14.99 -22.32
N VAL A 396 -8.30 15.00 -21.50
CA VAL A 396 -8.26 14.28 -20.22
C VAL A 396 -9.25 14.87 -19.23
N ALA A 397 -9.27 16.20 -19.06
CA ALA A 397 -10.16 16.86 -18.11
C ALA A 397 -11.64 16.62 -18.45
N GLU A 398 -12.00 16.71 -19.73
CA GLU A 398 -13.37 16.48 -20.20
C GLU A 398 -13.83 15.04 -19.98
N ALA A 399 -12.99 14.04 -20.24
CA ALA A 399 -13.36 12.63 -20.01
C ALA A 399 -13.62 12.35 -18.53
N VAL A 400 -12.75 12.86 -17.65
CA VAL A 400 -12.91 12.72 -16.20
C VAL A 400 -14.19 13.43 -15.73
N LEU A 401 -14.46 14.63 -16.26
CA LEU A 401 -15.69 15.36 -15.95
C LEU A 401 -16.94 14.57 -16.37
N ARG A 402 -16.96 13.98 -17.58
CA ARG A 402 -18.06 13.13 -18.05
C ARG A 402 -18.28 11.92 -17.15
N SER A 403 -17.22 11.23 -16.75
CA SER A 403 -17.29 10.07 -15.85
C SER A 403 -17.83 10.47 -14.48
N ARG A 404 -17.30 11.54 -13.87
CA ARG A 404 -17.71 12.04 -12.55
C ARG A 404 -19.13 12.61 -12.54
N ALA A 405 -19.60 13.16 -13.66
CA ALA A 405 -21.00 13.56 -13.84
C ALA A 405 -21.97 12.37 -13.97
N GLY A 406 -21.47 11.13 -14.04
CA GLY A 406 -22.27 9.93 -14.27
C GLY A 406 -22.82 9.82 -15.70
N LEU A 407 -22.29 10.64 -16.62
CA LEU A 407 -22.65 10.63 -18.05
C LEU A 407 -21.68 9.77 -18.88
N GLY A 408 -20.62 9.26 -18.26
CA GLY A 408 -19.72 8.27 -18.84
C GLY A 408 -20.37 6.88 -18.96
N ARG A 409 -19.73 5.98 -19.69
CA ARG A 409 -20.21 4.62 -19.88
C ARG A 409 -20.00 3.81 -18.58
N PRO A 410 -21.04 3.23 -17.95
CA PRO A 410 -20.96 2.67 -16.59
C PRO A 410 -20.02 1.47 -16.41
N GLN A 411 -19.67 0.78 -17.50
CA GLN A 411 -18.83 -0.43 -17.49
C GLN A 411 -17.45 -0.16 -18.10
N GLN A 412 -17.05 1.10 -18.32
CA GLN A 412 -15.73 1.43 -18.88
C GLN A 412 -14.88 2.15 -17.83
N PRO A 413 -13.54 2.16 -17.99
CA PRO A 413 -12.68 3.01 -17.18
C PRO A 413 -13.10 4.48 -17.24
N THR A 414 -12.68 5.26 -16.24
CA THR A 414 -13.02 6.68 -16.12
C THR A 414 -12.55 7.50 -17.33
N GLY A 415 -11.45 7.08 -17.94
CA GLY A 415 -10.97 7.55 -19.22
C GLY A 415 -9.87 6.64 -19.75
N SER A 416 -9.75 6.54 -21.06
CA SER A 416 -8.78 5.69 -21.73
C SER A 416 -8.11 6.44 -22.89
N PHE A 417 -6.79 6.61 -22.80
CA PHE A 417 -6.05 7.48 -23.72
C PHE A 417 -4.81 6.82 -24.29
N LEU A 418 -4.49 7.15 -25.54
CA LEU A 418 -3.20 6.88 -26.15
C LEU A 418 -2.46 8.18 -26.43
N PHE A 419 -1.37 8.41 -25.69
CA PHE A 419 -0.50 9.57 -25.79
C PHE A 419 0.66 9.32 -26.75
N LEU A 420 0.65 10.03 -27.87
CA LEU A 420 1.63 9.94 -28.94
C LEU A 420 2.55 11.16 -28.90
N GLY A 421 3.83 11.03 -29.24
CA GLY A 421 4.71 12.18 -29.42
C GLY A 421 6.16 11.92 -29.00
N PRO A 422 7.06 12.92 -29.07
CA PRO A 422 8.46 12.76 -28.70
C PRO A 422 8.65 12.46 -27.21
N THR A 423 9.85 12.03 -26.83
CA THR A 423 10.18 11.84 -25.41
C THR A 423 10.40 13.19 -24.72
N GLY A 424 10.02 13.28 -23.44
CA GLY A 424 10.30 14.47 -22.63
C GLY A 424 9.44 15.71 -22.90
N VAL A 425 8.30 15.56 -23.57
CA VAL A 425 7.35 16.66 -23.86
C VAL A 425 6.21 16.80 -22.84
N GLY A 426 6.07 15.86 -21.89
CA GLY A 426 5.06 15.95 -20.81
C GLY A 426 4.08 14.77 -20.70
N LYS A 427 4.18 13.71 -21.53
CA LYS A 427 3.26 12.54 -21.49
C LYS A 427 3.13 11.91 -20.10
N THR A 428 4.25 11.57 -19.47
CA THR A 428 4.28 11.01 -18.11
C THR A 428 3.95 12.05 -17.04
N GLU A 429 4.28 13.32 -17.28
CA GLU A 429 4.00 14.40 -16.33
C GLU A 429 2.50 14.68 -16.23
N LEU A 430 1.77 14.61 -17.34
CA LEU A 430 0.31 14.72 -17.34
C LEU A 430 -0.34 13.58 -16.54
N ALA A 431 0.17 12.35 -16.65
CA ALA A 431 -0.33 11.22 -15.85
C ALA A 431 -0.08 11.42 -14.35
N LYS A 432 1.08 11.96 -13.96
CA LYS A 432 1.44 12.28 -12.57
C LYS A 432 0.58 13.41 -12.01
N ALA A 433 0.46 14.51 -12.76
CA ALA A 433 -0.39 15.63 -12.39
C ALA A 433 -1.85 15.19 -12.27
N LEU A 434 -2.32 14.28 -13.14
CA LEU A 434 -3.67 13.73 -13.03
C LEU A 434 -3.87 12.90 -11.77
N ALA A 435 -2.90 12.04 -11.41
CA ALA A 435 -2.97 11.25 -10.19
C ALA A 435 -3.04 12.16 -8.95
N GLU A 436 -2.19 13.19 -8.89
CA GLU A 436 -2.20 14.19 -7.83
C GLU A 436 -3.51 14.98 -7.79
N GLN A 437 -4.02 15.46 -8.93
CA GLN A 437 -5.23 16.30 -8.94
C GLN A 437 -6.53 15.52 -8.67
N LEU A 438 -6.58 14.24 -9.02
CA LEU A 438 -7.78 13.41 -8.82
C LEU A 438 -7.78 12.64 -7.50
N PHE A 439 -6.60 12.29 -6.99
CA PHE A 439 -6.45 11.40 -5.85
C PHE A 439 -5.57 11.97 -4.73
N ASP A 440 -5.18 13.25 -4.83
CA ASP A 440 -4.37 14.00 -3.88
C ASP A 440 -2.99 13.34 -3.57
N ASP A 441 -2.55 12.35 -4.37
CA ASP A 441 -1.28 11.62 -4.23
C ASP A 441 -0.72 11.16 -5.59
N GLU A 442 0.50 11.58 -5.93
CA GLU A 442 1.20 11.17 -7.15
C GLU A 442 1.57 9.66 -7.14
N ASN A 443 1.71 9.05 -5.95
CA ASN A 443 2.03 7.63 -5.80
C ASN A 443 0.85 6.71 -6.13
N LEU A 444 -0.32 7.27 -6.44
CA LEU A 444 -1.47 6.56 -6.99
C LEU A 444 -1.39 6.37 -8.52
N LEU A 445 -0.20 6.64 -9.09
CA LEU A 445 0.19 6.24 -10.44
C LEU A 445 0.76 4.81 -10.46
N VAL A 446 0.01 3.86 -11.03
CA VAL A 446 0.48 2.51 -11.33
C VAL A 446 1.19 2.54 -12.68
N ARG A 447 2.52 2.61 -12.67
CA ARG A 447 3.34 2.63 -13.89
C ARG A 447 3.80 1.23 -14.27
N ILE A 448 3.58 0.83 -15.52
CA ILE A 448 4.00 -0.44 -16.08
C ILE A 448 4.78 -0.21 -17.37
N ASP A 449 6.05 -0.63 -17.41
CA ASP A 449 6.91 -0.53 -18.59
C ASP A 449 6.63 -1.70 -19.54
N MET A 450 6.12 -1.43 -20.72
CA MET A 450 5.77 -2.46 -21.71
C MET A 450 6.99 -3.11 -22.37
N SER A 451 8.19 -2.55 -22.21
CA SER A 451 9.43 -3.21 -22.61
C SER A 451 9.67 -4.51 -21.82
N GLU A 452 9.15 -4.64 -20.59
CA GLU A 452 9.25 -5.88 -19.82
C GLU A 452 8.28 -6.98 -20.29
N TYR A 453 7.33 -6.62 -21.17
CA TYR A 453 6.22 -7.46 -21.64
C TYR A 453 6.28 -7.75 -23.14
N MET A 454 7.49 -7.75 -23.71
CA MET A 454 7.74 -8.08 -25.13
C MET A 454 7.46 -9.56 -25.45
N GLU A 455 7.54 -10.45 -24.46
CA GLU A 455 7.39 -11.89 -24.62
C GLU A 455 6.04 -12.39 -24.09
N GLN A 456 5.46 -13.41 -24.74
CA GLN A 456 4.12 -13.91 -24.42
C GLN A 456 3.98 -14.40 -22.96
N HIS A 457 4.99 -15.06 -22.40
CA HIS A 457 4.93 -15.60 -21.03
C HIS A 457 5.05 -14.51 -19.96
N SER A 458 5.56 -13.33 -20.30
CA SER A 458 5.59 -12.18 -19.39
C SER A 458 4.19 -11.63 -19.12
N VAL A 459 3.21 -11.84 -20.01
CA VAL A 459 1.82 -11.40 -19.82
C VAL A 459 1.18 -12.06 -18.58
N SER A 460 1.58 -13.29 -18.25
CA SER A 460 1.11 -13.96 -17.03
C SER A 460 1.55 -13.22 -15.75
N ARG A 461 2.67 -12.48 -15.76
CA ARG A 461 3.07 -11.63 -14.62
C ARG A 461 2.18 -10.40 -14.47
N LEU A 462 1.63 -9.89 -15.56
CA LEU A 462 0.74 -8.72 -15.54
C LEU A 462 -0.60 -9.05 -14.87
N ILE A 463 -1.18 -10.22 -15.20
CA ILE A 463 -2.53 -10.63 -14.80
C ILE A 463 -2.52 -11.57 -13.58
N GLY A 464 -1.45 -12.34 -13.42
CA GLY A 464 -1.30 -13.41 -12.44
C GLY A 464 -1.19 -14.77 -13.16
N ALA A 465 -0.29 -15.63 -12.69
CA ALA A 465 -0.14 -16.97 -13.26
C ALA A 465 -1.38 -17.83 -12.95
N PRO A 466 -1.83 -18.68 -13.90
CA PRO A 466 -2.94 -19.60 -13.65
C PRO A 466 -2.56 -20.70 -12.64
N PRO A 467 -3.55 -21.43 -12.07
CA PRO A 467 -3.30 -22.49 -11.10
C PRO A 467 -2.37 -23.56 -11.66
N GLY A 468 -1.34 -23.92 -10.91
CA GLY A 468 -0.32 -24.91 -11.31
C GLY A 468 0.96 -24.33 -11.92
N TYR A 469 1.08 -23.01 -12.07
CA TYR A 469 2.31 -22.33 -12.51
C TYR A 469 2.97 -21.55 -11.36
N VAL A 470 4.30 -21.43 -11.38
CA VAL A 470 5.08 -20.68 -10.37
C VAL A 470 4.63 -19.21 -10.36
N GLY A 471 4.37 -18.66 -9.16
CA GLY A 471 3.82 -17.31 -8.99
C GLY A 471 2.29 -17.24 -8.95
N HIS A 472 1.58 -18.38 -8.94
CA HIS A 472 0.12 -18.43 -8.82
C HIS A 472 -0.41 -17.74 -7.55
N GLU A 473 0.32 -17.75 -6.44
CA GLU A 473 -0.15 -17.16 -5.18
C GLU A 473 0.02 -15.63 -5.09
N GLU A 474 0.89 -15.02 -5.90
CA GLU A 474 1.28 -13.60 -5.75
C GLU A 474 0.34 -12.61 -6.46
N GLY A 475 -0.64 -13.11 -7.25
CA GLY A 475 -1.49 -12.26 -8.09
C GLY A 475 -0.71 -11.57 -9.21
N GLY A 476 -1.38 -10.82 -10.09
CA GLY A 476 -0.72 -10.09 -11.17
C GLY A 476 -0.26 -8.70 -10.75
N GLN A 477 0.79 -8.18 -11.38
CA GLN A 477 1.29 -6.83 -11.11
C GLN A 477 0.21 -5.76 -11.34
N LEU A 478 -0.58 -5.88 -12.42
CA LEU A 478 -1.66 -4.95 -12.72
C LEU A 478 -2.90 -5.25 -11.88
N THR A 479 -3.30 -6.52 -11.80
CA THR A 479 -4.53 -6.95 -11.13
C THR A 479 -4.47 -6.69 -9.63
N GLU A 480 -3.35 -6.96 -8.94
CA GLU A 480 -3.21 -6.65 -7.51
C GLU A 480 -3.09 -5.15 -7.24
N ALA A 481 -2.37 -4.39 -8.07
CA ALA A 481 -2.24 -2.95 -7.89
C ALA A 481 -3.60 -2.26 -7.93
N VAL A 482 -4.42 -2.56 -8.94
CA VAL A 482 -5.76 -1.98 -9.09
C VAL A 482 -6.76 -2.58 -8.10
N ARG A 483 -6.63 -3.86 -7.73
CA ARG A 483 -7.50 -4.46 -6.69
C ARG A 483 -7.31 -3.78 -5.34
N ARG A 484 -6.06 -3.48 -4.95
CA ARG A 484 -5.76 -2.78 -3.71
C ARG A 484 -6.13 -1.30 -3.77
N ARG A 485 -6.02 -0.69 -4.95
CA ARG A 485 -6.27 0.74 -5.18
C ARG A 485 -7.12 0.95 -6.44
N PRO A 486 -8.46 0.83 -6.32
CA PRO A 486 -9.38 0.95 -7.47
C PRO A 486 -9.38 2.33 -8.12
N TYR A 487 -9.05 3.38 -7.37
CA TYR A 487 -8.82 4.74 -7.86
C TYR A 487 -7.34 4.94 -8.10
N SER A 488 -6.93 4.78 -9.35
CA SER A 488 -5.54 4.95 -9.75
C SER A 488 -5.46 5.41 -11.19
N VAL A 489 -4.35 6.07 -11.51
CA VAL A 489 -3.96 6.27 -12.90
C VAL A 489 -3.06 5.10 -13.28
N VAL A 490 -3.45 4.32 -14.28
CA VAL A 490 -2.66 3.21 -14.80
C VAL A 490 -1.93 3.68 -16.06
N LEU A 491 -0.61 3.73 -16.00
CA LEU A 491 0.24 4.20 -17.08
C LEU A 491 1.01 3.02 -17.71
N PHE A 492 0.65 2.68 -18.94
CA PHE A 492 1.39 1.73 -19.78
C PHE A 492 2.40 2.50 -20.63
N ASP A 493 3.68 2.44 -20.26
CA ASP A 493 4.74 3.17 -20.94
C ASP A 493 5.30 2.37 -22.13
N GLU A 494 5.59 3.02 -23.25
CA GLU A 494 6.16 2.41 -24.47
C GLU A 494 5.35 1.24 -25.04
N VAL A 495 4.02 1.43 -25.14
CA VAL A 495 3.08 0.37 -25.49
C VAL A 495 3.34 -0.26 -26.87
N GLU A 496 4.04 0.42 -27.78
CA GLU A 496 4.45 -0.12 -29.07
C GLU A 496 5.35 -1.36 -28.97
N LYS A 497 6.04 -1.55 -27.83
CA LYS A 497 6.95 -2.70 -27.59
C LYS A 497 6.23 -3.92 -27.02
N ALA A 498 4.99 -3.77 -26.55
CA ALA A 498 4.25 -4.85 -25.89
C ALA A 498 3.96 -6.03 -26.83
N HIS A 499 3.93 -7.24 -26.28
CA HIS A 499 3.44 -8.41 -27.00
C HIS A 499 1.93 -8.28 -27.32
N ILE A 500 1.49 -8.85 -28.45
CA ILE A 500 0.08 -8.78 -28.92
C ILE A 500 -0.92 -9.27 -27.86
N ALA A 501 -0.52 -10.27 -27.07
CA ALA A 501 -1.37 -10.85 -26.02
C ALA A 501 -1.73 -9.85 -24.91
N VAL A 502 -0.89 -8.83 -24.65
CA VAL A 502 -1.21 -7.76 -23.69
C VAL A 502 -2.44 -6.96 -24.15
N PHE A 503 -2.53 -6.65 -25.45
CA PHE A 503 -3.67 -5.89 -25.98
C PHE A 503 -4.98 -6.67 -25.88
N ASN A 504 -4.95 -8.00 -26.01
CA ASN A 504 -6.16 -8.82 -25.82
C ASN A 504 -6.70 -8.70 -24.40
N THR A 505 -5.81 -8.66 -23.42
CA THR A 505 -6.15 -8.42 -22.00
C THR A 505 -6.67 -6.99 -21.80
N LEU A 506 -6.01 -6.00 -22.39
CA LEU A 506 -6.43 -4.61 -22.27
C LEU A 506 -7.79 -4.34 -22.92
N LEU A 507 -8.15 -5.04 -24.00
CA LEU A 507 -9.48 -4.93 -24.61
C LEU A 507 -10.59 -5.27 -23.60
N GLN A 508 -10.41 -6.30 -22.76
CA GLN A 508 -11.37 -6.64 -21.72
C GLN A 508 -11.51 -5.50 -20.69
N VAL A 509 -10.39 -4.87 -20.31
CA VAL A 509 -10.38 -3.73 -19.39
C VAL A 509 -11.08 -2.52 -20.00
N LEU A 510 -10.83 -2.23 -21.27
CA LEU A 510 -11.41 -1.07 -21.96
C LEU A 510 -12.90 -1.24 -22.27
N ASP A 511 -13.36 -2.47 -22.52
CA ASP A 511 -14.77 -2.76 -22.82
C ASP A 511 -15.63 -2.95 -21.58
N ASP A 512 -15.21 -3.82 -20.67
CA ASP A 512 -16.02 -4.27 -19.53
C ASP A 512 -15.59 -3.65 -18.19
N GLY A 513 -14.50 -2.86 -18.19
CA GLY A 513 -14.00 -2.18 -16.99
C GLY A 513 -13.59 -3.18 -15.92
N ARG A 514 -13.31 -4.42 -16.30
CA ARG A 514 -13.03 -5.54 -15.41
C ARG A 514 -11.97 -6.45 -16.02
N LEU A 515 -11.16 -7.04 -15.15
CA LEU A 515 -10.18 -8.04 -15.54
C LEU A 515 -10.21 -9.21 -14.59
N THR A 516 -10.22 -10.42 -15.12
CA THR A 516 -10.12 -11.63 -14.30
C THR A 516 -8.65 -11.99 -14.13
N ASP A 517 -8.20 -12.13 -12.90
CA ASP A 517 -6.83 -12.54 -12.59
C ASP A 517 -6.61 -14.04 -12.80
N GLY A 518 -5.36 -14.50 -12.67
CA GLY A 518 -5.00 -15.91 -12.80
C GLY A 518 -5.71 -16.84 -11.81
N GLN A 519 -6.23 -16.32 -10.70
CA GLN A 519 -6.97 -17.08 -9.67
C GLN A 519 -8.49 -17.08 -9.90
N GLY A 520 -8.97 -16.46 -10.99
CA GLY A 520 -10.40 -16.34 -11.28
C GLY A 520 -11.11 -15.20 -10.53
N ARG A 521 -10.36 -14.33 -9.82
CA ARG A 521 -10.93 -13.17 -9.11
C ARG A 521 -11.11 -12.02 -10.10
N THR A 522 -12.26 -11.37 -10.07
CA THR A 522 -12.54 -10.22 -10.94
C THR A 522 -12.11 -8.90 -10.28
N VAL A 523 -11.20 -8.18 -10.92
CA VAL A 523 -10.72 -6.84 -10.54
C VAL A 523 -11.48 -5.78 -11.32
N ASN A 524 -11.85 -4.68 -10.66
CA ASN A 524 -12.65 -3.60 -11.24
C ASN A 524 -11.77 -2.37 -11.58
N PHE A 525 -11.84 -1.93 -12.84
CA PHE A 525 -11.13 -0.80 -13.44
C PHE A 525 -12.02 0.40 -13.77
N THR A 526 -13.33 0.35 -13.45
CA THR A 526 -14.29 1.42 -13.78
C THR A 526 -13.87 2.79 -13.21
N ASN A 527 -13.17 2.79 -12.06
CA ASN A 527 -12.68 3.99 -11.38
C ASN A 527 -11.22 4.35 -11.72
N ALA A 528 -10.56 3.56 -12.60
CA ALA A 528 -9.20 3.82 -13.03
C ALA A 528 -9.18 4.70 -14.30
N VAL A 529 -8.14 5.51 -14.44
CA VAL A 529 -7.82 6.18 -15.71
C VAL A 529 -6.70 5.41 -16.39
N ILE A 530 -6.92 4.97 -17.62
CA ILE A 530 -5.95 4.20 -18.39
C ILE A 530 -5.23 5.14 -19.36
N ILE A 531 -3.92 5.24 -19.22
CA ILE A 531 -3.06 6.02 -20.11
C ILE A 531 -2.02 5.09 -20.73
N MET A 532 -1.95 5.08 -22.05
CA MET A 532 -0.89 4.40 -22.79
C MET A 532 0.00 5.45 -23.44
N THR A 533 1.32 5.33 -23.36
CA THR A 533 2.24 6.20 -24.08
C THR A 533 2.90 5.46 -25.22
N SER A 534 3.16 6.19 -26.31
CA SER A 534 3.97 5.68 -27.41
C SER A 534 4.83 6.78 -28.00
N ASN A 535 6.02 6.40 -28.48
CA ASN A 535 6.92 7.28 -29.22
C ASN A 535 6.80 7.10 -30.75
N LEU A 536 5.82 6.30 -31.20
CA LEU A 536 5.56 6.05 -32.62
C LEU A 536 5.27 7.37 -33.37
N GLY A 537 5.89 7.56 -34.53
CA GLY A 537 5.74 8.77 -35.34
C GLY A 537 6.39 10.04 -34.81
N ALA A 538 7.11 9.98 -33.67
CA ALA A 538 7.76 11.17 -33.10
C ALA A 538 8.72 11.88 -34.09
N GLU A 539 9.39 11.13 -34.96
CA GLU A 539 10.30 11.69 -35.98
C GLU A 539 9.60 12.61 -36.99
N HIS A 540 8.31 12.37 -37.27
CA HIS A 540 7.52 13.20 -38.19
C HIS A 540 7.19 14.55 -37.54
N LEU A 541 6.89 14.55 -36.25
CA LEU A 541 6.63 15.78 -35.47
C LEU A 541 7.90 16.64 -35.35
N LEU A 542 9.05 16.01 -35.09
CA LEU A 542 10.34 16.70 -35.07
C LEU A 542 10.71 17.27 -36.45
N SER A 543 10.41 16.53 -37.52
CA SER A 543 10.60 17.00 -38.90
C SER A 543 9.69 18.19 -39.25
N GLY A 544 8.46 18.20 -38.72
CA GLY A 544 7.54 19.33 -38.84
C GLY A 544 8.07 20.58 -38.15
N LEU A 545 8.61 20.45 -36.93
CA LEU A 545 9.26 21.55 -36.19
C LEU A 545 10.46 22.15 -36.94
N GLN A 546 11.22 21.31 -37.65
CA GLN A 546 12.34 21.75 -38.50
C GLN A 546 11.90 22.43 -39.82
N GLY A 547 10.60 22.62 -40.04
CA GLY A 547 10.05 23.28 -41.21
C GLY A 547 10.03 22.43 -42.49
N LYS A 548 10.19 21.09 -42.38
CA LYS A 548 10.15 20.19 -43.54
C LYS A 548 8.72 19.95 -44.06
N CYS A 549 7.72 20.06 -43.19
CA CYS A 549 6.30 20.02 -43.53
C CYS A 549 5.47 20.80 -42.50
N THR A 550 4.20 21.05 -42.78
CA THR A 550 3.29 21.64 -41.80
C THR A 550 3.01 20.66 -40.66
N MET A 551 2.72 21.20 -39.46
CA MET A 551 2.45 20.36 -38.28
C MET A 551 1.24 19.45 -38.48
N GLN A 552 0.23 19.91 -39.23
CA GLN A 552 -0.94 19.09 -39.57
C GLN A 552 -0.55 17.85 -40.40
N VAL A 553 0.29 18.03 -41.43
CA VAL A 553 0.79 16.90 -42.24
C VAL A 553 1.68 15.97 -41.42
N ALA A 554 2.44 16.51 -40.46
CA ALA A 554 3.21 15.69 -39.52
C ALA A 554 2.28 14.80 -38.66
N ARG A 555 1.23 15.37 -38.06
CA ARG A 555 0.22 14.64 -37.27
C ARG A 555 -0.49 13.56 -38.11
N ASP A 556 -0.86 13.88 -39.35
CA ASP A 556 -1.49 12.90 -40.25
C ASP A 556 -0.57 11.70 -40.51
N ARG A 557 0.74 11.92 -40.66
CA ARG A 557 1.73 10.84 -40.82
C ARG A 557 1.87 10.01 -39.55
N VAL A 558 1.89 10.63 -38.36
CA VAL A 558 1.87 9.90 -37.08
C VAL A 558 0.65 8.99 -37.02
N MET A 559 -0.54 9.50 -37.35
CA MET A 559 -1.77 8.71 -37.32
C MET A 559 -1.77 7.57 -38.35
N GLN A 560 -1.12 7.73 -39.50
CA GLN A 560 -0.92 6.64 -40.45
C GLN A 560 -0.04 5.52 -39.87
N GLU A 561 1.00 5.87 -39.12
CA GLU A 561 1.89 4.90 -38.49
C GLU A 561 1.20 4.15 -37.34
N VAL A 562 0.45 4.88 -36.52
CA VAL A 562 -0.40 4.31 -35.45
C VAL A 562 -1.40 3.30 -36.00
N ARG A 563 -2.08 3.64 -37.10
CA ARG A 563 -3.04 2.72 -37.76
C ARG A 563 -2.38 1.51 -38.42
N ARG A 564 -1.07 1.55 -38.69
CA ARG A 564 -0.30 0.41 -39.20
C ARG A 564 0.14 -0.51 -38.06
N HIS A 565 0.51 0.05 -36.92
CA HIS A 565 1.03 -0.71 -35.78
C HIS A 565 -0.08 -1.29 -34.90
N PHE A 566 -1.08 -0.48 -34.54
CA PHE A 566 -2.19 -0.89 -33.69
C PHE A 566 -3.40 -1.29 -34.50
N ARG A 567 -4.06 -2.36 -34.08
CA ARG A 567 -5.27 -2.83 -34.76
C ARG A 567 -6.44 -1.87 -34.49
N PRO A 568 -7.38 -1.71 -35.45
CA PRO A 568 -8.54 -0.83 -35.28
C PRO A 568 -9.40 -1.17 -34.05
N GLU A 569 -9.44 -2.43 -33.63
CA GLU A 569 -10.21 -2.86 -32.47
C GLU A 569 -9.76 -2.12 -31.20
N LEU A 570 -8.45 -2.00 -30.96
CA LEU A 570 -7.92 -1.28 -29.80
C LEU A 570 -8.22 0.22 -29.90
N LEU A 571 -7.95 0.82 -31.06
CA LEU A 571 -8.09 2.27 -31.27
C LEU A 571 -9.53 2.74 -31.07
N ASN A 572 -10.52 1.93 -31.47
CA ASN A 572 -11.94 2.24 -31.32
C ASN A 572 -12.47 2.08 -29.89
N ARG A 573 -11.69 1.50 -28.96
CA ARG A 573 -12.05 1.40 -27.55
C ARG A 573 -11.54 2.56 -26.70
N LEU A 574 -10.63 3.36 -27.23
CA LEU A 574 -10.10 4.51 -26.54
C LEU A 574 -11.08 5.68 -26.59
N ASP A 575 -11.14 6.44 -25.50
CA ASP A 575 -11.88 7.69 -25.46
C ASP A 575 -11.25 8.71 -26.39
N ASP A 576 -9.92 8.79 -26.42
CA ASP A 576 -9.19 9.67 -27.32
C ASP A 576 -7.75 9.22 -27.63
N ILE A 577 -7.24 9.64 -28.78
CA ILE A 577 -5.84 9.47 -29.20
C ILE A 577 -5.23 10.87 -29.31
N VAL A 578 -4.33 11.17 -28.39
CA VAL A 578 -3.80 12.51 -28.18
C VAL A 578 -2.37 12.60 -28.69
N VAL A 579 -2.10 13.58 -29.55
CA VAL A 579 -0.74 13.85 -30.07
C VAL A 579 -0.13 15.03 -29.31
N PHE A 580 1.01 14.77 -28.67
CA PHE A 580 1.81 15.76 -27.96
C PHE A 580 2.80 16.43 -28.92
N ASP A 581 2.80 17.75 -28.89
CA ASP A 581 3.68 18.55 -29.72
C ASP A 581 5.08 18.71 -29.09
N PRO A 582 6.14 18.85 -29.90
CA PRO A 582 7.44 19.28 -29.39
C PRO A 582 7.33 20.65 -28.68
N LEU A 583 8.00 20.80 -27.54
CA LEU A 583 7.94 22.03 -26.75
C LEU A 583 8.67 23.19 -27.44
N SER A 584 8.06 24.37 -27.41
CA SER A 584 8.70 25.62 -27.85
C SER A 584 9.77 26.08 -26.86
N HIS A 585 10.64 27.00 -27.29
CA HIS A 585 11.69 27.53 -26.41
C HIS A 585 11.12 28.22 -25.16
N ASP A 586 10.03 28.99 -25.32
CA ASP A 586 9.36 29.64 -24.19
C ASP A 586 8.69 28.62 -23.25
N GLN A 587 8.12 27.54 -23.78
CA GLN A 587 7.59 26.44 -22.98
C GLN A 587 8.72 25.73 -22.21
N LEU A 588 9.87 25.48 -22.84
CA LEU A 588 11.03 24.91 -22.17
C LEU A 588 11.55 25.83 -21.05
N ARG A 589 11.52 27.15 -21.24
CA ARG A 589 11.85 28.13 -20.19
C ARG A 589 10.89 28.03 -19.00
N LYS A 590 9.58 27.94 -19.26
CA LYS A 590 8.56 27.70 -18.22
C LYS A 590 8.84 26.38 -17.48
N VAL A 591 9.21 25.31 -18.18
CA VAL A 591 9.58 24.01 -17.55
C VAL A 591 10.83 24.13 -16.68
N ALA A 592 11.89 24.80 -17.15
CA ALA A 592 13.10 25.01 -16.36
C ALA A 592 12.83 25.82 -15.10
N ARG A 593 11.93 26.81 -15.18
CA ARG A 593 11.48 27.59 -14.01
C ARG A 593 10.75 26.72 -12.99
N LEU A 594 9.85 25.83 -13.43
CA LEU A 594 9.15 24.89 -12.54
C LEU A 594 10.13 23.97 -11.80
N GLN A 595 11.11 23.39 -12.52
CA GLN A 595 12.13 22.54 -11.88
C GLN A 595 12.99 23.29 -10.86
N MET A 596 13.17 24.60 -11.05
CA MET A 596 13.91 25.44 -10.12
C MET A 596 13.08 25.90 -8.92
N LYS A 597 11.75 25.96 -9.06
CA LYS A 597 10.83 26.12 -7.94
C LYS A 597 10.96 24.96 -6.94
N ASP A 598 11.15 23.73 -7.41
CA ASP A 598 11.35 22.56 -6.54
C ASP A 598 12.67 22.64 -5.75
N VAL A 599 13.71 23.24 -6.34
CA VAL A 599 14.98 23.51 -5.64
C VAL A 599 14.78 24.64 -4.63
N ALA A 600 14.06 25.70 -5.02
CA ALA A 600 13.74 26.83 -4.14
C ALA A 600 12.94 26.39 -2.91
N SER A 601 11.95 25.50 -3.06
CA SER A 601 11.15 24.98 -1.94
C SER A 601 12.03 24.27 -0.91
N ARG A 602 12.95 23.40 -1.36
CA ARG A 602 13.89 22.68 -0.48
C ARG A 602 14.88 23.59 0.24
N LEU A 603 15.21 24.74 -0.35
CA LEU A 603 16.04 25.77 0.30
C LEU A 603 15.22 26.62 1.27
N ALA A 604 13.95 26.88 0.97
CA ALA A 604 13.05 27.63 1.82
C ALA A 604 12.80 26.94 3.17
N ASP A 605 12.74 25.60 3.19
CA ASP A 605 12.67 24.80 4.43
C ASP A 605 13.87 25.03 5.36
N ARG A 606 14.97 25.56 4.82
CA ARG A 606 16.20 25.94 5.55
C ARG A 606 16.34 27.45 5.76
N GLY A 607 15.29 28.24 5.50
CA GLY A 607 15.31 29.70 5.62
C GLY A 607 16.01 30.45 4.48
N VAL A 608 16.43 29.74 3.41
CA VAL A 608 17.20 30.32 2.30
C VAL A 608 16.30 30.65 1.12
N ALA A 609 16.27 31.92 0.70
CA ALA A 609 15.54 32.35 -0.49
C ALA A 609 16.36 32.13 -1.77
N LEU A 610 15.70 31.72 -2.86
CA LEU A 610 16.34 31.51 -4.17
C LEU A 610 15.67 32.35 -5.27
N ALA A 611 16.44 33.14 -5.99
CA ALA A 611 16.02 33.91 -7.15
C ALA A 611 16.83 33.49 -8.39
N VAL A 612 16.16 33.34 -9.55
CA VAL A 612 16.81 32.97 -10.81
C VAL A 612 16.30 33.88 -11.93
N THR A 613 17.23 34.45 -12.70
CA THR A 613 16.91 35.34 -13.83
C THR A 613 16.55 34.57 -15.10
N ASP A 614 15.84 35.22 -16.01
CA ASP A 614 15.50 34.63 -17.32
C ASP A 614 16.75 34.37 -18.16
N ALA A 615 17.76 35.24 -18.06
CA ALA A 615 19.05 35.04 -18.70
C ALA A 615 19.77 33.77 -18.21
N ALA A 616 19.69 33.47 -16.90
CA ALA A 616 20.21 32.23 -16.35
C ALA A 616 19.46 31.01 -16.91
N LEU A 617 18.13 31.07 -16.99
CA LEU A 617 17.31 29.99 -17.57
C LEU A 617 17.60 29.78 -19.05
N ASP A 618 17.79 30.85 -19.83
CA ASP A 618 18.17 30.76 -21.25
C ASP A 618 19.54 30.10 -21.42
N HIS A 619 20.50 30.40 -20.54
CA HIS A 619 21.80 29.72 -20.51
C HIS A 619 21.65 28.23 -20.16
N VAL A 620 20.81 27.87 -19.18
CA VAL A 620 20.49 26.47 -18.89
C VAL A 620 19.95 25.76 -20.13
N LEU A 621 19.02 26.37 -20.85
CA LEU A 621 18.44 25.79 -22.06
C LEU A 621 19.47 25.65 -23.18
N ALA A 622 20.34 26.64 -23.38
CA ALA A 622 21.38 26.59 -24.40
C ALA A 622 22.35 25.41 -24.20
N GLU A 623 22.69 25.06 -22.96
CA GLU A 623 23.58 23.94 -22.67
C GLU A 623 22.87 22.58 -22.53
N SER A 624 21.61 22.56 -22.15
CA SER A 624 20.90 21.32 -21.79
C SER A 624 19.88 20.85 -22.83
N TYR A 625 19.40 21.71 -23.73
CA TYR A 625 18.31 21.33 -24.63
C TYR A 625 18.75 20.30 -25.68
N ASP A 626 17.95 19.22 -25.79
CA ASP A 626 18.07 18.23 -26.85
C ASP A 626 16.70 18.05 -27.54
N PRO A 627 16.58 18.33 -28.85
CA PRO A 627 15.32 18.19 -29.59
C PRO A 627 14.71 16.77 -29.56
N VAL A 628 15.52 15.72 -29.42
CA VAL A 628 15.07 14.32 -29.40
C VAL A 628 14.55 13.93 -28.01
N TYR A 629 15.20 14.42 -26.96
CA TYR A 629 14.88 14.08 -25.56
C TYR A 629 14.02 15.13 -24.82
N GLY A 630 13.69 16.23 -25.48
CA GLY A 630 12.80 17.28 -24.96
C GLY A 630 13.36 17.90 -23.67
N ALA A 631 12.51 18.04 -22.65
CA ALA A 631 12.88 18.64 -21.37
C ALA A 631 13.66 17.69 -20.41
N ARG A 632 13.83 16.40 -20.76
CA ARG A 632 14.49 15.41 -19.88
C ARG A 632 15.92 15.81 -19.45
N PRO A 633 16.79 16.32 -20.34
CA PRO A 633 18.17 16.63 -19.94
C PRO A 633 18.28 17.84 -19.00
N ILE A 634 17.29 18.75 -19.01
CA ILE A 634 17.27 19.98 -18.20
C ILE A 634 17.43 19.62 -16.71
N ARG A 635 16.62 18.69 -16.21
CA ARG A 635 16.64 18.27 -14.80
C ARG A 635 18.02 17.76 -14.39
N ARG A 636 18.61 16.87 -15.19
CA ARG A 636 19.92 16.27 -14.92
C ARG A 636 21.02 17.33 -14.96
N TRP A 637 20.94 18.29 -15.87
CA TRP A 637 21.89 19.39 -15.95
C TRP A 637 21.78 20.29 -14.72
N LEU A 638 20.56 20.67 -14.31
CA LEU A 638 20.29 21.47 -13.10
C LEU A 638 20.82 20.77 -11.84
N GLU A 639 20.57 19.47 -11.68
CA GLU A 639 21.10 18.69 -10.56
C GLU A 639 22.64 18.70 -10.53
N LYS A 640 23.28 18.45 -11.68
CA LYS A 640 24.74 18.34 -11.79
C LYS A 640 25.46 19.68 -11.65
N LYS A 641 24.86 20.78 -12.11
CA LYS A 641 25.50 22.10 -12.20
C LYS A 641 25.03 23.05 -11.11
N VAL A 642 23.71 23.23 -10.97
CA VAL A 642 23.12 24.21 -10.04
C VAL A 642 23.02 23.62 -8.64
N VAL A 643 22.32 22.50 -8.47
CA VAL A 643 22.11 21.90 -7.14
C VAL A 643 23.43 21.52 -6.50
N THR A 644 24.35 20.94 -7.29
CA THR A 644 25.69 20.57 -6.81
C THR A 644 26.48 21.78 -6.33
N GLU A 645 26.40 22.93 -7.01
CA GLU A 645 27.12 24.14 -6.57
C GLU A 645 26.49 24.75 -5.32
N LEU A 646 25.15 24.86 -5.27
CA LEU A 646 24.43 25.29 -4.06
C LEU A 646 24.75 24.41 -2.85
N SER A 647 24.89 23.09 -3.08
CA SER A 647 25.25 22.12 -2.03
C SER A 647 26.67 22.36 -1.51
N LYS A 648 27.64 22.69 -2.39
CA LYS A 648 28.99 23.05 -1.96
C LYS A 648 29.00 24.34 -1.15
N MET A 649 28.25 25.35 -1.59
CA MET A 649 28.16 26.65 -0.90
C MET A 649 27.56 26.49 0.51
N LEU A 650 26.53 25.66 0.66
CA LEU A 650 25.98 25.27 1.96
C LEU A 650 27.01 24.58 2.86
N ILE A 651 27.73 23.57 2.34
CA ILE A 651 28.74 22.82 3.12
C ILE A 651 29.93 23.71 3.51
N ARG A 652 30.30 24.68 2.66
CA ARG A 652 31.37 25.65 2.96
C ARG A 652 30.94 26.73 3.95
N GLY A 653 29.65 26.83 4.29
CA GLY A 653 29.12 27.89 5.13
C GLY A 653 29.00 29.25 4.44
N GLU A 654 28.97 29.28 3.10
CA GLU A 654 28.76 30.50 2.31
C GLU A 654 27.27 30.93 2.29
N ILE A 655 26.36 30.01 2.60
CA ILE A 655 24.91 30.21 2.68
C ILE A 655 24.46 29.83 4.10
N ASP A 656 23.75 30.74 4.79
CA ASP A 656 23.19 30.55 6.13
C ASP A 656 21.65 30.62 6.15
N GLU A 657 21.02 30.40 7.31
CA GLU A 657 19.56 30.31 7.50
C GLU A 657 18.78 31.62 7.22
N ASN A 658 19.43 32.70 6.77
CA ASN A 658 18.79 33.95 6.34
C ASN A 658 19.43 34.52 5.07
N SER A 659 19.98 33.66 4.22
CA SER A 659 20.61 34.06 2.97
C SER A 659 19.62 34.12 1.80
N THR A 660 19.82 35.08 0.90
CA THR A 660 19.20 35.09 -0.43
C THR A 660 20.25 34.72 -1.46
N VAL A 661 20.01 33.66 -2.22
CA VAL A 661 20.85 33.26 -3.34
C VAL A 661 20.21 33.74 -4.63
N SER A 662 20.96 34.50 -5.43
CA SER A 662 20.56 34.91 -6.78
C SER A 662 21.46 34.24 -7.82
N ILE A 663 20.84 33.63 -8.82
CA ILE A 663 21.51 32.98 -9.95
C ILE A 663 21.25 33.80 -11.20
N ASP A 664 22.33 34.24 -11.85
CA ASP A 664 22.30 35.01 -13.09
C ASP A 664 23.27 34.42 -14.14
N ALA A 665 23.12 34.81 -15.40
CA ALA A 665 24.13 34.51 -16.42
C ALA A 665 25.37 35.38 -16.19
N ALA A 666 26.57 34.79 -16.27
CA ALA A 666 27.80 35.55 -16.16
C ALA A 666 27.94 36.57 -17.32
N PRO A 667 28.62 37.71 -17.12
CA PRO A 667 28.84 38.71 -18.18
C PRO A 667 29.54 38.17 -19.43
N SER A 668 30.27 37.05 -19.31
CA SER A 668 30.92 36.34 -20.40
C SER A 668 29.97 35.43 -21.20
N GLY A 669 28.76 35.15 -20.71
CA GLY A 669 27.77 34.26 -21.32
C GLY A 669 28.03 32.76 -21.15
N ASP A 670 29.23 32.38 -20.72
CA ASP A 670 29.71 30.99 -20.69
C ASP A 670 29.48 30.25 -19.36
N THR A 671 29.06 30.92 -18.29
CA THR A 671 28.84 30.30 -16.97
C THR A 671 27.69 30.94 -16.20
N LEU A 672 27.18 30.24 -15.18
CA LEU A 672 26.27 30.80 -14.19
C LEU A 672 27.05 31.55 -13.09
N ALA A 673 26.54 32.71 -12.69
CA ALA A 673 27.03 33.52 -11.59
C ALA A 673 26.10 33.38 -10.38
N TYR A 674 26.67 33.08 -9.22
CA TYR A 674 25.95 32.96 -7.95
C TYR A 674 26.30 34.13 -7.06
N ARG A 675 25.29 34.81 -6.50
CA ARG A 675 25.47 35.87 -5.50
C ARG A 675 24.65 35.55 -4.27
N VAL A 676 25.30 35.55 -3.12
CA VAL A 676 24.68 35.34 -1.81
C VAL A 676 24.61 36.67 -1.06
N GLU A 677 23.42 37.02 -0.58
CA GLU A 677 23.19 38.18 0.28
C GLU A 677 22.75 37.69 1.66
N GLY A 678 23.52 38.03 2.70
CA GLY A 678 23.16 37.72 4.09
C GLY A 678 22.11 38.68 4.65
N ASN A 679 21.27 38.20 5.57
CA ASN A 679 20.12 38.92 6.15
C ASN A 679 18.98 39.27 5.16
N GLY A 680 18.92 38.59 4.01
CA GLY A 680 17.88 38.75 2.99
C GLY A 680 16.84 37.62 2.96
N GLY A 681 16.98 36.62 3.84
CA GLY A 681 16.14 35.42 3.90
C GLY A 681 14.68 35.69 4.24
N PHE A 682 13.92 34.60 4.41
CA PHE A 682 12.46 34.66 4.58
C PHE A 682 11.98 35.45 5.80
N VAL A 683 12.85 35.77 6.76
CA VAL A 683 12.52 36.55 7.96
C VAL A 683 13.49 37.72 8.09
N ASN A 684 12.97 38.95 8.10
CA ASN A 684 13.79 40.12 8.36
C ASN A 684 14.18 40.17 9.85
N ALA A 685 15.47 40.00 10.15
CA ALA A 685 16.01 39.98 11.52
C ALA A 685 15.75 41.25 12.35
N THR A 686 15.36 42.36 11.72
CA THR A 686 15.11 43.64 12.38
C THR A 686 13.62 43.89 12.64
N THR A 687 12.72 43.28 11.85
CA THR A 687 11.27 43.55 11.89
C THR A 687 10.40 42.33 12.18
N GLY A 688 10.94 41.11 12.08
CA GLY A 688 10.21 39.85 12.32
C GLY A 688 9.18 39.48 11.24
N GLN A 689 9.13 40.19 10.10
CA GLN A 689 8.18 39.91 9.03
C GLN A 689 8.66 38.79 8.10
N LYS A 690 7.75 37.87 7.74
CA LYS A 690 7.96 36.80 6.76
C LYS A 690 7.71 37.32 5.34
N SER A 691 8.66 37.21 4.42
CA SER A 691 8.48 37.48 2.98
C SER A 691 8.11 36.20 2.24
N GLU A 692 7.10 36.22 1.37
CA GLU A 692 6.74 35.05 0.55
C GLU A 692 7.83 34.71 -0.48
N ILE A 693 7.81 33.47 -0.98
CA ILE A 693 8.74 32.89 -1.96
C ILE A 693 8.75 33.76 -3.24
N LEU A 694 9.66 34.73 -3.28
CA LEU A 694 9.78 35.71 -4.35
C LEU A 694 10.71 35.16 -5.44
N ILE A 695 10.12 34.55 -6.47
CA ILE A 695 10.75 34.52 -7.80
C ILE A 695 10.40 35.85 -8.48
N GLN A 696 11.13 36.94 -8.17
CA GLN A 696 11.08 38.17 -8.95
C GLN A 696 12.46 38.61 -9.44
N LEU A 697 12.49 39.04 -10.70
CA LEU A 697 13.63 39.56 -11.46
C LEU A 697 14.09 40.91 -10.91
N PRO A 698 15.41 41.16 -10.75
CA PRO A 698 15.90 42.52 -10.71
C PRO A 698 16.06 43.01 -12.15
N ASN A 699 15.12 43.83 -12.63
CA ASN A 699 15.34 44.62 -13.84
C ASN A 699 15.23 46.11 -13.49
N ARG A 700 16.32 46.70 -12.97
CA ARG A 700 16.75 48.11 -13.14
C ARG A 700 18.04 48.42 -12.38
N PRO A 701 18.83 49.42 -12.84
CA PRO A 701 20.10 49.78 -12.25
C PRO A 701 19.90 50.49 -10.89
N ARG A 702 20.89 50.32 -10.01
CA ARG A 702 20.98 50.87 -8.65
C ARG A 702 20.43 52.31 -8.51
N SER A 703 19.36 52.47 -7.73
CA SER A 703 19.22 53.55 -6.74
C SER A 703 18.06 53.24 -5.78
N ASP A 704 18.30 53.45 -4.48
CA ASP A 704 17.34 53.57 -3.38
C ASP A 704 16.78 52.28 -2.75
N ALA A 705 17.62 51.64 -1.94
CA ALA A 705 17.28 50.57 -1.00
C ALA A 705 16.50 51.03 0.26
N ALA A 706 15.58 52.00 0.14
CA ALA A 706 14.85 52.54 1.30
C ALA A 706 13.34 52.72 1.15
N GLN A 707 12.73 52.42 -0.01
CA GLN A 707 11.28 52.60 -0.18
C GLN A 707 10.65 51.53 -1.06
N ALA A 708 10.33 50.37 -0.47
CA ALA A 708 9.35 49.46 -1.06
C ALA A 708 8.75 48.52 0.01
N VAL A 709 8.03 49.07 0.98
CA VAL A 709 7.09 48.30 1.81
C VAL A 709 5.70 48.84 1.57
N LYS A 710 4.95 48.18 0.66
CA LYS A 710 3.48 48.05 0.64
C LYS A 710 3.00 47.46 -0.69
N LYS A 711 2.65 46.18 -0.70
CA LYS A 711 1.38 45.64 -1.23
C LYS A 711 1.37 44.10 -1.13
N MET A 712 0.39 43.59 -0.39
CA MET A 712 -0.05 42.19 -0.38
C MET A 712 -1.23 42.06 -1.34
N ARG A 713 -1.09 41.30 -2.43
CA ARG A 713 -2.15 40.55 -3.14
C ARG A 713 -1.56 39.82 -4.34
N ILE A 714 -1.97 38.57 -4.52
CA ILE A 714 -1.75 37.77 -5.74
C ILE A 714 -2.65 38.37 -6.83
N GLU A 715 -2.07 38.88 -7.90
CA GLU A 715 -2.76 39.11 -9.18
C GLU A 715 -2.19 38.11 -10.19
N GLU A 716 -3.06 37.24 -10.69
CA GLU A 716 -2.84 36.38 -11.85
C GLU A 716 -2.69 37.28 -13.09
N MET A 717 -1.67 37.02 -13.92
CA MET A 717 -1.53 37.68 -15.21
C MET A 717 -2.29 36.88 -16.27
N ASP A 718 -3.36 37.47 -16.79
CA ASP A 718 -3.98 37.06 -18.05
C ASP A 718 -2.98 37.31 -19.20
N ASP A 719 -2.69 36.27 -19.99
CA ASP A 719 -1.91 36.34 -21.23
C ASP A 719 -2.85 36.81 -22.37
N ASP A 720 -2.77 38.09 -22.76
CA ASP A 720 -3.35 38.57 -24.02
C ASP A 720 -2.30 38.54 -25.14
N ASP A 721 -2.62 37.78 -26.19
CA ASP A 721 -1.93 37.70 -27.48
C ASP A 721 -1.83 39.07 -28.17
N GLU A 722 -0.67 39.42 -28.76
CA GLU A 722 -0.64 40.32 -29.91
C GLU A 722 0.56 40.10 -30.85
N GLU A 723 0.28 40.28 -32.14
CA GLU A 723 0.97 39.81 -33.33
C GLU A 723 2.37 40.39 -33.63
N MET A 724 3.12 39.61 -34.42
CA MET A 724 4.36 40.01 -35.10
C MET A 724 4.25 41.29 -35.95
N SER A 725 5.39 41.99 -36.08
CA SER A 725 5.76 42.56 -37.39
C SER A 725 7.27 42.46 -37.69
N PRO A 726 7.66 42.40 -38.98
CA PRO A 726 8.93 41.81 -39.42
C PRO A 726 9.92 42.88 -39.87
N SER A 727 11.05 43.04 -39.18
CA SER A 727 12.18 43.81 -39.70
C SER A 727 13.48 43.54 -38.95
N ARG A 728 14.37 42.79 -39.63
CA ARG A 728 15.86 42.85 -39.60
C ARG A 728 16.49 41.46 -39.50
N ARG A 729 16.40 40.76 -40.63
CA ARG A 729 17.41 39.80 -41.07
C ARG A 729 18.60 40.57 -41.66
N ALA A 730 19.80 40.04 -41.42
CA ALA A 730 21.05 40.22 -42.15
C ALA A 730 22.03 41.33 -41.71
N PHE A 731 23.07 40.89 -40.98
CA PHE A 731 24.50 41.25 -41.10
C PHE A 731 25.21 40.38 -40.03
N LEU A 732 26.21 39.52 -40.23
CA LEU A 732 27.24 39.39 -41.25
C LEU A 732 27.82 37.96 -41.11
N LEU A 733 27.91 37.24 -42.22
CA LEU A 733 28.78 36.07 -42.41
C LEU A 733 30.05 36.54 -43.13
N ARG A 734 31.22 36.08 -42.66
CA ARG A 734 32.58 36.00 -43.28
C ARG A 734 33.61 36.41 -42.20
N SER A 735 34.69 35.69 -41.92
CA SER A 735 35.60 34.94 -42.80
C SER A 735 36.41 33.96 -41.94
N MET A 736 36.52 32.68 -42.31
CA MET A 736 37.68 32.04 -42.99
C MET A 736 38.93 31.86 -42.10
N ASN A 737 39.21 30.60 -41.70
CA ASN A 737 40.17 29.64 -42.33
C ASN A 737 41.63 29.92 -41.92
N THR A 738 42.32 29.02 -41.20
CA THR A 738 43.03 27.80 -41.66
C THR A 738 43.77 27.26 -40.40
N SER A 739 44.09 25.98 -40.17
CA SER A 739 44.84 25.05 -41.02
C SER A 739 44.78 23.60 -40.49
N GLN A 740 44.50 22.68 -41.42
CA GLN A 740 45.08 21.33 -41.63
C GLN A 740 45.83 20.60 -40.48
N ARG A 741 45.40 19.35 -40.19
CA ARG A 741 46.07 18.10 -40.61
C ARG A 741 45.28 16.84 -40.16
N SER A 742 45.13 15.91 -41.08
CA SER A 742 44.77 14.48 -40.94
C SER A 742 45.87 13.68 -41.70
N PRO A 743 45.95 12.33 -41.72
CA PRO A 743 44.95 11.32 -41.30
C PRO A 743 45.52 10.03 -40.64
N ALA A 744 44.61 9.06 -40.45
CA ALA A 744 44.79 7.63 -40.13
C ALA A 744 45.12 7.31 -38.67
N GLY A 745 44.50 6.35 -37.98
CA GLY A 745 43.51 5.34 -38.34
C GLY A 745 43.61 4.22 -37.29
N MET A 746 42.50 3.50 -37.11
CA MET A 746 42.40 2.16 -36.51
C MET A 746 41.94 2.03 -35.04
N ILE A 747 40.82 1.32 -34.96
CA ILE A 747 40.01 0.80 -33.86
C ILE A 747 40.84 -0.04 -32.87
N ILE A 748 40.76 0.25 -31.56
CA ILE A 748 40.83 -0.77 -30.49
C ILE A 748 39.91 -0.36 -29.32
N CYS A 749 39.00 -1.29 -28.97
CA CYS A 749 38.19 -1.33 -27.76
C CYS A 749 39.00 -1.07 -26.48
N SER A 750 38.55 -0.16 -25.63
CA SER A 750 38.84 -0.21 -24.19
C SER A 750 37.60 0.22 -23.39
N LYS A 751 37.09 -0.72 -22.60
CA LYS A 751 36.02 -0.49 -21.63
C LYS A 751 36.56 0.37 -20.48
N PRO A 752 35.86 1.40 -19.98
CA PRO A 752 36.12 1.91 -18.65
C PRO A 752 35.31 1.09 -17.63
N HIS A 753 36.02 0.60 -16.62
CA HIS A 753 35.44 0.11 -15.37
C HIS A 753 34.50 1.17 -14.79
N VAL A 754 33.22 0.81 -14.65
CA VAL A 754 32.28 1.53 -13.79
C VAL A 754 32.34 0.86 -12.43
N THR A 755 33.03 1.49 -11.49
CA THR A 755 32.96 1.17 -10.07
C THR A 755 31.58 1.61 -9.58
N VAL A 756 30.66 0.66 -9.39
CA VAL A 756 29.37 0.90 -8.72
C VAL A 756 29.57 0.54 -7.25
N THR A 757 29.85 1.53 -6.42
CA THR A 757 29.69 1.41 -4.96
C THR A 757 28.19 1.39 -4.66
N ALA A 758 27.70 0.30 -4.06
CA ALA A 758 26.34 0.23 -3.52
C ALA A 758 26.23 1.23 -2.36
N SER A 759 25.38 2.24 -2.49
CA SER A 759 25.08 3.19 -1.43
C SER A 759 24.02 2.58 -0.51
N THR A 760 24.43 2.00 0.61
CA THR A 760 23.55 1.75 1.76
C THR A 760 23.49 3.05 2.57
N GLN A 761 22.44 3.85 2.37
CA GLN A 761 22.11 4.97 3.26
C GLN A 761 21.08 4.50 4.30
N PRO A 762 21.20 4.93 5.57
CA PRO A 762 20.23 4.59 6.61
C PRO A 762 18.84 5.15 6.29
N VAL A 763 17.82 4.39 6.69
CA VAL A 763 16.39 4.69 6.47
C VAL A 763 15.99 5.98 7.20
N GLN A 764 15.27 6.89 6.53
CA GLN A 764 14.95 8.24 7.03
C GLN A 764 13.78 8.26 8.04
N ALA A 765 13.70 9.32 8.86
CA ALA A 765 12.74 9.45 9.98
C ALA A 765 11.25 9.40 9.57
N GLU A 766 10.90 9.77 8.34
CA GLU A 766 9.53 9.73 7.80
C GLU A 766 8.94 8.30 7.70
N THR A 767 9.80 7.27 7.83
CA THR A 767 9.41 5.85 7.75
C THR A 767 8.89 5.28 9.08
N MET A 768 9.02 6.02 10.18
CA MET A 768 8.69 5.55 11.54
C MET A 768 7.18 5.56 11.84
N ASP A 769 6.42 6.51 11.30
CA ASP A 769 4.96 6.65 11.53
C ASP A 769 4.12 5.60 10.79
N ARG A 770 4.76 4.73 10.00
CA ARG A 770 4.11 3.68 9.19
C ARG A 770 3.84 2.39 9.97
N PHE A 771 4.47 2.21 11.14
CA PHE A 771 4.44 0.97 11.90
C PHE A 771 4.17 1.21 13.39
N ASP A 772 3.11 0.61 13.90
CA ASP A 772 2.65 0.78 15.30
C ASP A 772 3.57 0.08 16.33
N ASN A 773 4.50 -0.76 15.89
CA ASN A 773 5.39 -1.56 16.73
C ASN A 773 6.81 -0.98 16.88
N THR A 774 7.00 0.31 16.56
CA THR A 774 8.24 1.06 16.82
C THR A 774 8.45 1.32 18.33
N SER A 775 7.37 1.31 19.11
CA SER A 775 7.40 1.33 20.57
C SER A 775 7.08 -0.06 21.13
N PRO A 776 7.96 -0.69 21.93
CA PRO A 776 7.72 -2.03 22.42
C PRO A 776 6.66 -2.04 23.52
N THR A 777 5.86 -3.10 23.58
CA THR A 777 4.98 -3.33 24.73
C THR A 777 5.80 -3.65 25.98
N LYS A 778 5.18 -3.50 27.16
CA LYS A 778 5.83 -3.83 28.44
C LYS A 778 6.32 -5.29 28.47
N GLU A 779 5.54 -6.22 27.92
CA GLU A 779 5.90 -7.64 27.88
C GLU A 779 7.14 -7.90 27.02
N VAL A 780 7.25 -7.25 25.86
CA VAL A 780 8.42 -7.33 24.98
C VAL A 780 9.65 -6.73 25.66
N LEU A 781 9.48 -5.59 26.32
CA LEU A 781 10.57 -4.92 27.06
C LEU A 781 11.08 -5.77 28.25
N ASP A 782 10.19 -6.44 28.98
CA ASP A 782 10.53 -7.32 30.10
C ASP A 782 11.23 -8.62 29.63
N LEU A 783 10.88 -9.13 28.45
CA LEU A 783 11.57 -10.25 27.82
C LEU A 783 12.95 -9.86 27.30
N TRP A 784 13.07 -8.68 26.68
CA TRP A 784 14.34 -8.12 26.20
C TRP A 784 15.33 -7.87 27.35
N ARG A 785 14.92 -7.15 28.39
CA ARG A 785 15.77 -6.85 29.56
C ARG A 785 16.17 -8.09 30.35
N GLY A 786 15.35 -9.13 30.30
CA GLY A 786 15.57 -10.39 30.99
C GLY A 786 16.13 -11.51 30.10
N ALA A 787 16.64 -11.21 28.91
CA ALA A 787 17.11 -12.21 27.97
C ALA A 787 18.33 -12.97 28.51
N ASP A 788 18.27 -14.31 28.48
CA ASP A 788 19.41 -15.17 28.81
C ASP A 788 20.41 -15.21 27.64
N ALA A 789 19.91 -15.14 26.41
CA ALA A 789 20.72 -15.09 25.20
C ALA A 789 20.08 -14.23 24.09
N VAL A 790 20.93 -13.60 23.28
CA VAL A 790 20.54 -12.84 22.08
C VAL A 790 21.27 -13.39 20.86
N CYS A 791 20.49 -13.76 19.85
CA CYS A 791 20.98 -14.22 18.56
C CYS A 791 20.82 -13.09 17.54
N PHE A 792 21.91 -12.73 16.88
CA PHE A 792 21.92 -11.72 15.82
C PHE A 792 22.08 -12.37 14.46
N ASP A 793 21.26 -11.95 13.50
CA ASP A 793 21.63 -12.10 12.10
C ASP A 793 22.88 -11.27 11.79
N VAL A 794 23.71 -11.75 10.86
CA VAL A 794 24.94 -11.03 10.51
C VAL A 794 24.74 -10.12 9.32
N ASP A 795 24.27 -10.68 8.20
CA ASP A 795 24.11 -9.93 6.95
C ASP A 795 22.95 -8.93 7.09
N SER A 796 23.13 -7.69 6.65
CA SER A 796 22.14 -6.60 6.76
C SER A 796 21.64 -6.27 8.18
N THR A 797 22.30 -6.80 9.22
CA THR A 797 21.97 -6.55 10.63
C THR A 797 23.21 -6.14 11.42
N VAL A 798 24.15 -7.06 11.70
CA VAL A 798 25.42 -6.73 12.37
C VAL A 798 26.42 -6.09 11.38
N CYS A 799 26.40 -6.54 10.13
CA CYS A 799 27.20 -6.01 9.03
C CYS A 799 26.31 -5.34 7.99
N MET A 800 26.81 -4.25 7.41
CA MET A 800 26.13 -3.56 6.29
C MET A 800 26.44 -4.20 4.93
N ASP A 801 27.43 -5.09 4.87
CA ASP A 801 27.92 -5.73 3.66
C ASP A 801 27.35 -7.15 3.54
N GLU A 802 26.91 -7.56 2.34
CA GLU A 802 26.50 -8.94 2.06
C GLU A 802 27.73 -9.80 1.68
N GLY A 803 28.14 -10.71 2.57
CA GLY A 803 29.45 -11.36 2.46
C GLY A 803 29.70 -12.12 1.14
N ILE A 804 28.70 -12.83 0.61
CA ILE A 804 28.84 -13.63 -0.62
C ILE A 804 28.97 -12.74 -1.85
N ASP A 805 28.13 -11.72 -1.96
CA ASP A 805 28.11 -10.82 -3.11
C ASP A 805 29.42 -10.02 -3.19
N GLU A 806 30.00 -9.69 -2.04
CA GLU A 806 31.28 -8.98 -1.94
C GLU A 806 32.48 -9.88 -2.27
N LEU A 807 32.46 -11.15 -1.84
CA LEU A 807 33.46 -12.12 -2.26
C LEU A 807 33.36 -12.41 -3.76
N ALA A 808 32.14 -12.49 -4.30
CA ALA A 808 31.91 -12.66 -5.73
C ALA A 808 32.40 -11.45 -6.55
N ASP A 809 32.22 -10.23 -6.05
CA ASP A 809 32.76 -9.02 -6.70
C ASP A 809 34.30 -9.02 -6.71
N PHE A 810 34.92 -9.40 -5.59
CA PHE A 810 36.36 -9.57 -5.49
C PHE A 810 36.90 -10.61 -6.49
N CYS A 811 36.14 -11.69 -6.72
CA CYS A 811 36.45 -12.71 -7.70
C CYS A 811 36.00 -12.37 -9.15
N GLY A 812 35.41 -11.18 -9.38
CA GLY A 812 35.00 -10.72 -10.70
C GLY A 812 33.68 -11.33 -11.24
N ALA A 813 32.87 -11.94 -10.38
CA ALA A 813 31.65 -12.67 -10.72
C ALA A 813 30.34 -11.97 -10.28
N ARG A 814 30.40 -10.71 -9.83
CA ARG A 814 29.26 -9.96 -9.26
C ARG A 814 27.98 -10.04 -10.08
N LYS A 815 28.05 -9.83 -11.40
CA LYS A 815 26.86 -9.82 -12.27
C LYS A 815 26.16 -11.18 -12.34
N ALA A 816 26.95 -12.26 -12.41
CA ALA A 816 26.40 -13.61 -12.49
C ALA A 816 25.80 -14.05 -11.15
N VAL A 817 26.44 -13.68 -10.04
CA VAL A 817 25.93 -13.99 -8.70
C VAL A 817 24.68 -13.17 -8.37
N ALA A 818 24.63 -11.88 -8.72
CA ALA A 818 23.46 -11.02 -8.48
C ALA A 818 22.19 -11.51 -9.20
N GLU A 819 22.32 -12.05 -10.42
CA GLU A 819 21.20 -12.64 -11.16
C GLU A 819 20.65 -13.88 -10.45
N TRP A 820 21.53 -14.73 -9.91
CA TRP A 820 21.13 -15.90 -9.12
C TRP A 820 20.61 -15.53 -7.72
N THR A 821 21.18 -14.51 -7.06
CA THR A 821 20.68 -13.99 -5.78
C THR A 821 19.25 -13.46 -5.94
N ALA A 822 18.96 -12.71 -7.01
CA ALA A 822 17.60 -12.25 -7.31
C ALA A 822 16.61 -13.41 -7.58
N ARG A 823 17.05 -14.46 -8.31
CA ARG A 823 16.24 -15.67 -8.55
C ARG A 823 15.98 -16.48 -7.28
N ALA A 824 16.97 -16.60 -6.40
CA ALA A 824 16.87 -17.31 -5.13
C ALA A 824 15.97 -16.59 -4.12
N MET A 825 16.08 -15.25 -4.05
CA MET A 825 15.23 -14.41 -3.20
C MET A 825 13.75 -14.41 -3.64
N GLY A 826 13.49 -14.66 -4.93
CA GLY A 826 12.14 -14.90 -5.47
C GLY A 826 11.62 -16.33 -5.30
N GLY A 827 12.28 -17.19 -4.52
CA GLY A 827 11.79 -18.54 -4.18
C GLY A 827 11.81 -19.57 -5.32
N SER A 828 12.43 -19.26 -6.45
CA SER A 828 12.42 -20.11 -7.66
C SER A 828 13.32 -21.36 -7.59
N VAL A 829 14.23 -21.42 -6.61
CA VAL A 829 15.22 -22.50 -6.41
C VAL A 829 15.40 -22.74 -4.90
N PRO A 830 15.47 -23.98 -4.40
CA PRO A 830 15.77 -24.26 -3.00
C PRO A 830 17.05 -23.56 -2.52
N PHE A 831 17.07 -23.02 -1.30
CA PHE A 831 18.17 -22.20 -0.79
C PHE A 831 19.56 -22.88 -0.90
N GLU A 832 19.63 -24.18 -0.61
CA GLU A 832 20.85 -24.99 -0.70
C GLU A 832 21.36 -25.08 -2.15
N GLU A 833 20.46 -25.32 -3.11
CA GLU A 833 20.77 -25.36 -4.54
C GLU A 833 21.17 -23.99 -5.07
N ALA A 834 20.53 -22.92 -4.61
CA ALA A 834 20.88 -21.54 -4.95
C ALA A 834 22.24 -21.12 -4.37
N LEU A 835 22.59 -21.56 -3.16
CA LEU A 835 23.89 -21.30 -2.54
C LEU A 835 25.01 -22.04 -3.27
N ALA A 836 24.79 -23.32 -3.61
CA ALA A 836 25.71 -24.12 -4.42
C ALA A 836 25.89 -23.55 -5.83
N ALA A 837 24.80 -23.14 -6.48
CA ALA A 837 24.84 -22.53 -7.81
C ALA A 837 25.65 -21.23 -7.79
N ARG A 838 25.42 -20.34 -6.82
CA ARG A 838 26.18 -19.07 -6.69
C ARG A 838 27.68 -19.29 -6.49
N LEU A 839 28.06 -20.22 -5.60
CA LEU A 839 29.47 -20.53 -5.35
C LEU A 839 30.16 -21.18 -6.56
N SER A 840 29.45 -22.02 -7.32
CA SER A 840 30.05 -22.69 -8.49
C SER A 840 30.41 -21.72 -9.62
N LEU A 841 29.78 -20.54 -9.69
CA LEU A 841 30.07 -19.51 -10.70
C LEU A 841 31.48 -18.91 -10.58
N PHE A 842 32.07 -18.92 -9.39
CA PHE A 842 33.39 -18.31 -9.16
C PHE A 842 34.37 -19.19 -8.38
N SER A 843 33.90 -20.26 -7.74
CA SER A 843 34.71 -21.33 -7.11
C SER A 843 35.94 -20.81 -6.37
N PRO A 844 35.75 -20.05 -5.26
CA PRO A 844 36.81 -19.28 -4.64
C PRO A 844 37.90 -20.19 -4.06
N THR A 845 39.17 -19.92 -4.35
CA THR A 845 40.31 -20.65 -3.75
C THR A 845 40.65 -20.13 -2.36
N LEU A 846 41.29 -20.95 -1.52
CA LEU A 846 41.68 -20.56 -0.16
C LEU A 846 42.55 -19.28 -0.12
N PRO A 847 43.56 -19.11 -1.01
CA PRO A 847 44.33 -17.86 -1.06
C PRO A 847 43.48 -16.64 -1.44
N GLN A 848 42.48 -16.78 -2.33
CA GLN A 848 41.60 -15.67 -2.70
C GLN A 848 40.70 -15.25 -1.54
N VAL A 849 40.19 -16.20 -0.76
CA VAL A 849 39.42 -15.87 0.46
C VAL A 849 40.30 -15.18 1.48
N GLN A 850 41.55 -15.63 1.68
CA GLN A 850 42.48 -14.97 2.59
C GLN A 850 42.82 -13.54 2.14
N ASP A 851 43.14 -13.34 0.86
CA ASP A 851 43.45 -12.03 0.27
C ASP A 851 42.25 -11.07 0.34
N PHE A 852 41.03 -11.58 0.15
CA PHE A 852 39.80 -10.82 0.35
C PHE A 852 39.66 -10.33 1.79
N LEU A 853 39.85 -11.22 2.77
CA LEU A 853 39.71 -10.88 4.19
C LEU A 853 40.80 -9.92 4.69
N GLU A 854 41.99 -9.94 4.08
CA GLU A 854 43.06 -8.97 4.38
C GLU A 854 42.78 -7.59 3.78
N LYS A 855 42.23 -7.53 2.56
CA LYS A 855 42.01 -6.27 1.83
C LYS A 855 40.70 -5.58 2.18
N LYS A 856 39.69 -6.33 2.62
CA LYS A 856 38.36 -5.80 2.89
C LYS A 856 38.01 -5.91 4.37
N THR A 857 37.93 -4.76 5.02
CA THR A 857 37.42 -4.63 6.39
C THR A 857 35.89 -4.60 6.37
N PRO A 858 35.20 -5.45 7.17
CA PRO A 858 33.75 -5.48 7.20
C PRO A 858 33.18 -4.21 7.84
N ARG A 859 32.14 -3.64 7.24
CA ARG A 859 31.43 -2.47 7.80
C ARG A 859 30.40 -2.93 8.82
N ILE A 860 30.63 -2.59 10.07
CA ILE A 860 29.76 -2.93 11.20
C ILE A 860 28.65 -1.88 11.35
N SER A 861 27.44 -2.32 11.66
CA SER A 861 26.30 -1.43 11.92
C SER A 861 26.53 -0.52 13.14
N PRO A 862 26.10 0.75 13.14
CA PRO A 862 26.41 1.68 14.22
C PRO A 862 25.72 1.26 15.52
N GLY A 863 26.41 1.33 16.65
CA GLY A 863 25.85 1.04 17.99
C GLY A 863 25.81 -0.44 18.39
N ILE A 864 26.14 -1.39 17.51
CA ILE A 864 26.13 -2.83 17.83
C ILE A 864 27.26 -3.23 18.79
N ASP A 865 28.41 -2.57 18.73
CA ASP A 865 29.56 -2.77 19.61
C ASP A 865 29.23 -2.35 21.05
N GLU A 866 28.57 -1.20 21.22
CA GLU A 866 28.04 -0.75 22.50
C GLU A 866 26.97 -1.71 23.03
N LEU A 867 26.02 -2.12 22.17
CA LEU A 867 24.95 -3.04 22.53
C LEU A 867 25.50 -4.38 23.04
N ILE A 868 26.43 -4.99 22.30
CA ILE A 868 27.05 -6.27 22.68
C ILE A 868 27.82 -6.11 24.01
N THR A 869 28.49 -4.98 24.21
CA THR A 869 29.20 -4.68 25.46
C THR A 869 28.22 -4.62 26.65
N LYS A 870 27.08 -3.94 26.49
CA LYS A 870 26.03 -3.88 27.52
C LYS A 870 25.37 -5.24 27.77
N LEU A 871 25.06 -6.00 26.73
CA LEU A 871 24.50 -7.35 26.86
C LEU A 871 25.43 -8.27 27.65
N LYS A 872 26.74 -8.24 27.37
CA LYS A 872 27.74 -8.99 28.14
C LYS A 872 27.83 -8.52 29.59
N ALA A 873 27.74 -7.22 29.85
CA ALA A 873 27.71 -6.67 31.20
C ALA A 873 26.48 -7.16 32.00
N ASN A 874 25.35 -7.33 31.31
CA ASN A 874 24.11 -7.90 31.87
C ASN A 874 24.12 -9.44 31.95
N LYS A 875 25.25 -10.09 31.65
CA LYS A 875 25.42 -11.56 31.62
C LYS A 875 24.51 -12.27 30.61
N THR A 876 24.15 -11.59 29.54
CA THR A 876 23.42 -12.17 28.41
C THR A 876 24.41 -12.74 27.41
N ASP A 877 24.22 -14.01 27.02
CA ASP A 877 25.08 -14.66 26.04
C ASP A 877 24.74 -14.18 24.62
N VAL A 878 25.76 -13.90 23.80
CA VAL A 878 25.59 -13.36 22.45
C VAL A 878 26.05 -14.37 21.40
N TYR A 879 25.19 -14.57 20.39
CA TYR A 879 25.40 -15.49 19.28
C TYR A 879 25.25 -14.78 17.93
N LEU A 880 26.05 -15.21 16.95
CA LEU A 880 25.91 -14.79 15.55
C LEU A 880 25.38 -15.95 14.73
N ILE A 881 24.30 -15.73 13.99
CA ILE A 881 23.66 -16.72 13.12
C ILE A 881 23.60 -16.13 11.72
N SER A 882 24.08 -16.83 10.69
CA SER A 882 24.07 -16.29 9.33
C SER A 882 23.96 -17.41 8.29
N GLY A 883 23.30 -17.10 7.17
CA GLY A 883 23.31 -17.94 5.97
C GLY A 883 24.60 -17.81 5.15
N GLY A 884 25.47 -16.85 5.49
CA GLY A 884 26.81 -16.67 4.95
C GLY A 884 27.84 -17.65 5.52
N PHE A 885 29.12 -17.35 5.31
CA PHE A 885 30.22 -18.28 5.65
C PHE A 885 31.02 -17.84 6.88
N ARG A 886 31.30 -18.79 7.76
CA ARG A 886 32.06 -18.62 9.02
C ARG A 886 33.42 -17.95 8.80
N GLN A 887 34.09 -18.22 7.67
CA GLN A 887 35.34 -17.55 7.30
C GLN A 887 35.21 -16.02 7.19
N MET A 888 34.08 -15.51 6.70
CA MET A 888 33.82 -14.07 6.56
C MET A 888 33.30 -13.44 7.85
N ILE A 889 32.68 -14.24 8.72
CA ILE A 889 32.10 -13.77 9.99
C ILE A 889 33.16 -13.74 11.10
N ASN A 890 34.18 -14.59 11.05
CA ASN A 890 35.23 -14.65 12.07
C ASN A 890 35.92 -13.30 12.37
N PRO A 891 36.27 -12.44 11.38
CA PRO A 891 36.82 -11.11 11.65
C PRO A 891 35.83 -10.17 12.34
N VAL A 892 34.54 -10.25 11.98
CA VAL A 892 33.47 -9.46 12.60
C VAL A 892 33.31 -9.88 14.07
N ALA A 893 33.21 -11.18 14.32
CA ALA A 893 33.10 -11.73 15.67
C ALA A 893 34.32 -11.36 16.53
N ALA A 894 35.53 -11.41 15.97
CA ALA A 894 36.74 -10.98 16.68
C ALA A 894 36.69 -9.48 17.07
N THR A 895 36.19 -8.63 16.17
CA THR A 895 36.03 -7.19 16.42
C THR A 895 35.02 -6.92 17.54
N LEU A 896 33.93 -7.70 17.59
CA LEU A 896 32.87 -7.59 18.61
C LEU A 896 33.17 -8.41 19.89
N GLY A 897 34.33 -9.06 19.96
CA GLY A 897 34.74 -9.95 21.05
C GLY A 897 33.80 -11.12 21.29
N ILE A 898 33.14 -11.65 20.25
CA ILE A 898 32.27 -12.83 20.31
C ILE A 898 33.12 -14.09 20.08
N PRO A 899 33.04 -15.11 20.96
CA PRO A 899 33.80 -16.35 20.80
C PRO A 899 33.42 -17.12 19.53
N ARG A 900 34.38 -17.85 18.95
CA ARG A 900 34.15 -18.59 17.68
C ARG A 900 33.12 -19.70 17.82
N GLU A 901 33.02 -20.28 19.01
CA GLU A 901 32.01 -21.28 19.39
C GLU A 901 30.58 -20.73 19.42
N ASN A 902 30.41 -19.40 19.42
CA ASN A 902 29.11 -18.75 19.38
C ASN A 902 28.70 -18.31 17.96
N ILE A 903 29.36 -18.83 16.93
CA ILE A 903 29.07 -18.53 15.52
C ILE A 903 28.43 -19.74 14.84
N PHE A 904 27.19 -19.57 14.37
CA PHE A 904 26.43 -20.55 13.59
C PHE A 904 26.32 -20.06 12.15
N ALA A 905 27.13 -20.63 11.27
CA ALA A 905 27.19 -20.23 9.86
C ALA A 905 27.78 -21.36 9.02
N ASN A 906 27.58 -21.27 7.70
CA ASN A 906 28.08 -22.25 6.75
C ASN A 906 29.61 -22.22 6.67
N GLN A 907 30.26 -23.31 6.29
CA GLN A 907 31.72 -23.36 6.18
C GLN A 907 32.16 -23.71 4.76
N LEU A 908 33.02 -22.90 4.15
CA LEU A 908 33.67 -23.25 2.88
C LEU A 908 34.68 -24.39 3.11
N LEU A 909 34.70 -25.37 2.22
CA LEU A 909 35.57 -26.54 2.26
C LEU A 909 36.65 -26.43 1.17
N PHE A 910 37.89 -26.73 1.55
CA PHE A 910 39.05 -26.65 0.67
C PHE A 910 39.87 -27.93 0.73
N GLY A 911 40.47 -28.31 -0.39
CA GLY A 911 41.41 -29.43 -0.46
C GLY A 911 42.79 -29.06 0.07
N SER A 912 43.70 -30.04 0.09
CA SER A 912 45.05 -29.87 0.62
C SER A 912 45.91 -28.89 -0.20
N SER A 913 45.56 -28.65 -1.46
CA SER A 913 46.19 -27.63 -2.33
C SER A 913 45.45 -26.29 -2.35
N GLY A 914 44.39 -26.11 -1.55
CA GLY A 914 43.65 -24.85 -1.43
C GLY A 914 42.57 -24.65 -2.50
N GLU A 915 42.27 -25.67 -3.30
CA GLU A 915 41.17 -25.69 -4.25
C GLU A 915 39.81 -25.78 -3.56
N PHE A 916 38.80 -25.13 -4.16
CA PHE A 916 37.43 -25.14 -3.66
C PHE A 916 36.79 -26.52 -3.81
N LEU A 917 36.29 -27.10 -2.72
CA LEU A 917 35.59 -28.38 -2.72
C LEU A 917 34.08 -28.25 -2.52
N GLY A 918 33.59 -27.05 -2.20
CA GLY A 918 32.18 -26.80 -1.86
C GLY A 918 32.05 -26.16 -0.49
N PHE A 919 30.92 -26.39 0.17
CA PHE A 919 30.65 -25.93 1.53
C PHE A 919 30.02 -27.05 2.35
N ASP A 920 30.07 -26.93 3.67
CA ASP A 920 29.48 -27.90 4.58
C ASP A 920 27.94 -27.82 4.55
N THR A 921 27.30 -28.86 4.03
CA THR A 921 25.83 -29.00 3.93
C THR A 921 25.20 -29.60 5.18
N ASN A 922 25.99 -29.93 6.21
CA ASN A 922 25.49 -30.41 7.51
C ASN A 922 25.17 -29.26 8.47
N GLU A 923 25.70 -28.07 8.23
CA GLU A 923 25.39 -26.89 9.04
C GLU A 923 23.90 -26.52 8.86
N PRO A 924 23.12 -26.28 9.93
CA PRO A 924 21.70 -25.99 9.81
C PRO A 924 21.40 -24.80 8.89
N THR A 925 22.25 -23.77 8.92
CA THR A 925 22.15 -22.54 8.12
C THR A 925 22.35 -22.74 6.61
N SER A 926 22.64 -23.97 6.16
CA SER A 926 22.78 -24.29 4.73
C SER A 926 21.45 -24.59 4.04
N ARG A 927 20.35 -24.70 4.81
CA ARG A 927 19.03 -25.10 4.33
C ARG A 927 17.94 -24.11 4.73
N SER A 928 16.78 -24.21 4.08
CA SER A 928 15.59 -23.43 4.46
C SER A 928 15.15 -23.77 5.89
N GLY A 929 14.76 -22.77 6.68
CA GLY A 929 14.49 -22.91 8.13
C GLY A 929 15.75 -23.12 9.00
N GLY A 930 16.94 -22.96 8.42
CA GLY A 930 18.22 -23.22 9.08
C GLY A 930 18.51 -22.33 10.28
N LYS A 931 18.18 -21.03 10.19
CA LYS A 931 18.35 -20.07 11.28
C LYS A 931 17.48 -20.44 12.49
N ALA A 932 16.20 -20.78 12.27
CA ALA A 932 15.30 -21.25 13.31
C ALA A 932 15.83 -22.51 14.02
N THR A 933 16.37 -23.46 13.24
CA THR A 933 16.98 -24.68 13.77
C THR A 933 18.24 -24.38 14.60
N ALA A 934 19.09 -23.45 14.16
CA ALA A 934 20.27 -23.02 14.90
C ALA A 934 19.89 -22.37 16.24
N VAL A 935 18.89 -21.49 16.24
CA VAL A 935 18.36 -20.87 17.46
C VAL A 935 17.82 -21.93 18.43
N GLU A 936 17.07 -22.91 17.93
CA GLU A 936 16.56 -24.01 18.76
C GLU A 936 17.68 -24.86 19.36
N GLN A 937 18.75 -25.13 18.60
CA GLN A 937 19.93 -25.84 19.09
C GLN A 937 20.65 -25.05 20.20
N ILE A 938 20.82 -23.74 20.03
CA ILE A 938 21.40 -22.85 21.05
C ILE A 938 20.57 -22.91 22.34
N ARG A 939 19.25 -22.77 22.22
CA ARG A 939 18.31 -22.85 23.35
C ARG A 939 18.44 -24.17 24.11
N LYS A 940 18.46 -25.30 23.40
CA LYS A 940 18.55 -26.64 24.00
C LYS A 940 19.91 -26.93 24.62
N ALA A 941 21.01 -26.54 23.97
CA ALA A 941 22.36 -26.85 24.42
C ALA A 941 22.73 -26.20 25.75
N ARG A 942 22.21 -25.00 26.01
CA ARG A 942 22.52 -24.20 27.21
C ARG A 942 21.34 -24.07 28.18
N GLY A 943 20.15 -24.52 27.78
CA GLY A 943 18.95 -24.49 28.62
C GLY A 943 18.38 -23.08 28.83
N TYR A 944 18.55 -22.18 27.84
CA TYR A 944 18.06 -20.81 27.92
C TYR A 944 16.52 -20.78 27.97
N LYS A 945 15.97 -19.97 28.88
CA LYS A 945 14.53 -19.82 29.05
C LYS A 945 13.99 -18.69 28.20
N LYS A 946 14.74 -17.58 28.13
CA LYS A 946 14.42 -16.37 27.38
C LYS A 946 15.47 -16.11 26.32
N LEU A 947 15.11 -16.28 25.06
CA LEU A 947 15.98 -16.08 23.91
C LEU A 947 15.37 -15.07 22.94
N VAL A 948 16.18 -14.10 22.51
CA VAL A 948 15.79 -13.05 21.56
C VAL A 948 16.48 -13.25 20.23
N MET A 949 15.75 -13.11 19.13
CA MET A 949 16.31 -13.05 17.78
C MET A 949 16.24 -11.61 17.24
N ILE A 950 17.34 -11.12 16.68
CA ILE A 950 17.43 -9.80 16.05
C ILE A 950 17.89 -9.95 14.60
N GLY A 951 17.14 -9.40 13.64
CA GLY A 951 17.47 -9.47 12.22
C GLY A 951 16.56 -8.60 11.34
N ASP A 952 16.85 -8.52 10.03
CA ASP A 952 16.04 -7.78 9.06
C ASP A 952 15.18 -8.69 8.15
N GLY A 953 15.50 -9.99 8.10
CA GLY A 953 14.98 -10.93 7.12
C GLY A 953 13.78 -11.77 7.56
N ALA A 954 13.07 -12.34 6.58
CA ALA A 954 11.96 -13.26 6.82
C ALA A 954 12.42 -14.58 7.49
N THR A 955 13.63 -15.05 7.19
CA THR A 955 14.22 -16.25 7.79
C THR A 955 14.59 -16.05 9.27
N ASP A 956 14.77 -14.81 9.71
CA ASP A 956 14.99 -14.44 11.11
C ASP A 956 13.67 -14.40 11.88
N LEU A 957 12.63 -13.84 11.26
CA LEU A 957 11.27 -13.87 11.79
C LEU A 957 10.75 -15.31 11.96
N GLU A 958 11.10 -16.22 11.05
CA GLU A 958 10.78 -17.65 11.17
C GLU A 958 11.34 -18.28 12.44
N ALA A 959 12.47 -17.80 12.97
CA ALA A 959 13.04 -18.31 14.21
C ALA A 959 12.11 -18.08 15.41
N ARG A 960 11.27 -17.06 15.37
CA ARG A 960 10.19 -16.86 16.34
C ARG A 960 9.00 -17.79 16.05
N GLY A 961 8.53 -17.82 14.80
CA GLY A 961 7.35 -18.59 14.40
C GLY A 961 7.46 -20.11 14.59
N LEU A 962 8.67 -20.66 14.42
CA LEU A 962 8.97 -22.09 14.59
C LEU A 962 9.44 -22.46 16.01
N GLY A 963 9.38 -21.52 16.97
CA GLY A 963 9.59 -21.78 18.41
C GLY A 963 11.04 -21.68 18.91
N GLY A 964 11.96 -21.14 18.09
CA GLY A 964 13.37 -20.94 18.47
C GLY A 964 13.57 -19.76 19.43
N ALA A 965 12.99 -18.60 19.12
CA ALA A 965 13.09 -17.37 19.91
C ALA A 965 11.74 -16.97 20.52
N ASP A 966 11.77 -16.32 21.69
CA ASP A 966 10.56 -15.89 22.39
C ASP A 966 10.03 -14.55 21.85
N ILE A 967 10.94 -13.65 21.45
CA ILE A 967 10.64 -12.42 20.72
C ILE A 967 11.58 -12.23 19.53
N PHE A 968 11.07 -11.54 18.51
CA PHE A 968 11.82 -11.12 17.33
C PHE A 968 11.83 -9.59 17.22
N ILE A 969 13.02 -9.02 17.27
CA ILE A 969 13.25 -7.59 17.08
C ILE A 969 13.73 -7.38 15.64
N CYS A 970 12.96 -6.64 14.85
CA CYS A 970 13.35 -6.31 13.49
C CYS A 970 14.28 -5.11 13.48
N TYR A 971 15.48 -5.28 12.94
CA TYR A 971 16.43 -4.19 12.72
C TYR A 971 16.30 -3.67 11.29
N ALA A 972 15.81 -2.44 11.15
CA ALA A 972 15.59 -1.78 9.86
C ALA A 972 16.64 -0.71 9.54
N GLY A 973 17.76 -0.65 10.29
CA GLY A 973 18.80 0.36 10.12
C GLY A 973 19.64 0.20 8.84
N VAL A 974 19.69 -1.00 8.25
CA VAL A 974 20.36 -1.26 6.96
C VAL A 974 19.34 -1.46 5.85
N GLN A 975 18.35 -2.33 6.05
CA GLN A 975 17.33 -2.67 5.07
C GLN A 975 15.96 -2.82 5.74
N LEU A 976 14.96 -2.07 5.28
CA LEU A 976 13.58 -2.20 5.75
C LEU A 976 12.80 -3.16 4.84
N ARG A 977 12.21 -4.20 5.43
CA ARG A 977 11.32 -5.14 4.73
C ARG A 977 9.93 -5.07 5.35
N ASP A 978 8.99 -4.40 4.69
CA ASP A 978 7.63 -4.13 5.23
C ASP A 978 6.93 -5.38 5.78
N GLY A 979 7.05 -6.51 5.09
CA GLY A 979 6.43 -7.78 5.49
C GLY A 979 7.04 -8.41 6.76
N VAL A 980 8.30 -8.08 7.07
CA VAL A 980 9.00 -8.52 8.29
C VAL A 980 8.75 -7.51 9.41
N ALA A 981 8.87 -6.22 9.12
CA ALA A 981 8.66 -5.13 10.05
C ALA A 981 7.25 -5.17 10.69
N THR A 982 6.20 -5.38 9.88
CA THR A 982 4.81 -5.46 10.36
C THR A 982 4.57 -6.63 11.34
N LYS A 983 5.36 -7.71 11.25
CA LYS A 983 5.18 -8.93 12.04
C LYS A 983 6.15 -9.03 13.23
N ALA A 984 7.06 -8.06 13.38
CA ALA A 984 8.01 -8.03 14.46
C ALA A 984 7.36 -7.65 15.79
N ASP A 985 7.93 -8.10 16.92
CA ASP A 985 7.51 -7.64 18.25
C ASP A 985 7.88 -6.19 18.48
N TRP A 986 9.01 -5.82 17.92
CA TRP A 986 9.60 -4.51 18.08
C TRP A 986 10.41 -4.19 16.84
N LEU A 987 10.15 -3.04 16.24
CA LEU A 987 10.89 -2.49 15.12
C LEU A 987 11.87 -1.42 15.62
N VAL A 988 13.15 -1.57 15.27
CA VAL A 988 14.21 -0.61 15.63
C VAL A 988 15.01 -0.21 14.39
N PHE A 989 15.41 1.06 14.34
CA PHE A 989 16.22 1.61 13.24
C PHE A 989 17.67 1.88 13.66
N ASP A 990 17.90 2.01 14.97
CA ASP A 990 19.22 2.25 15.56
C ASP A 990 19.42 1.30 16.76
N PHE A 991 20.58 0.63 16.82
CA PHE A 991 20.94 -0.19 17.98
C PHE A 991 21.03 0.62 19.28
N ASN A 992 21.23 1.94 19.20
CA ASN A 992 21.19 2.82 20.35
C ASN A 992 19.83 2.80 21.08
N ASP A 993 18.72 2.53 20.38
CA ASP A 993 17.41 2.42 21.03
C ASP A 993 17.34 1.16 21.92
N LEU A 994 17.94 0.06 21.46
CA LEU A 994 18.09 -1.15 22.27
C LEU A 994 19.04 -0.92 23.45
N VAL A 995 20.15 -0.20 23.24
CA VAL A 995 21.11 0.20 24.28
C VAL A 995 20.44 1.03 25.39
N ARG A 996 19.62 2.02 25.03
CA ARG A 996 18.87 2.85 25.99
C ARG A 996 17.82 2.06 26.74
N SER A 997 17.19 1.09 26.08
CA SER A 997 16.17 0.25 26.74
C SER A 997 16.72 -0.72 27.78
N LEU A 998 18.03 -1.00 27.76
CA LEU A 998 18.73 -1.81 28.78
C LEU A 998 19.14 -1.00 30.02
N GLU A 999 19.00 0.33 29.96
CA GLU A 999 19.06 1.23 31.12
C GLU A 999 17.70 1.27 31.84
#